data_AF-A0A4V5UJK0-F1
#
_entry.id   AF-A0A4V5UJK0-F1
#
_cell.length_a   1.000
_cell.length_b   1.000
_cell.length_c   1.000
_cell.angle_alpha   90.00
_cell.angle_beta   90.00
_cell.angle_gamma   90.00
#
_symmetry.space_group_name_H-M   'P 1'
#
loop_
_entity.id
_entity.type
_entity.pdbx_description
1 polymer ?
#
loop_
_entity_poly.entity_id
_entity_poly.type
_entity_poly.pdbx_seq_one_letter_code
_entity_poly.pdbx_strand_id
1 'polypeptide(L)'
;MNMQADSSSLLAQLIDHSRPPAPGRDDFKTALQRLDIRSVFDIVRLGEKAFAEQLATCNDDDARAVYLKAQNAAAQLETLFREQQVSSPPPSPRDKRSVAPETSATYQALFNENWHQFCASSSIAAIDSPAAYLRALYLFALQLEQNAKGANAVKLSERRPDLGALTINQHSVSGQVPMLSIVNQILLENIAPGTDETTYEVLSKTWYPFSLPYHFHHQQCQRRLVGDRPALEELSYRISRQLPLAGETSHYGQVSEQNNEVQCQLSGLSPELQTMLKDSWVAATDAQKFYLKYYNWKTDLLGPQALTDFLHHTQMDAGQLQALLAQQTQSPRKSPHCQQDTGLTYGACYINGTATPTISLDNGTPAKLVNVSLERFDRLQRMIRLQRWLGVHFAQLDTLIVSAMRCEGTRNSALRITHNTLRALGVFCYLSKRYGLQAEEFAAWLHQLPVHASGDRMSLFDQVFNRAGSALPPLYLDSATFDATTRQQLCTGLGLQDTQESLQLLISPDQPATRTIETVSEIYRQARIARLFGVSVMECRQLAQMLGKANFLMQLRNPTLRNKPKGVSDFLDMLMHLEWASRWFKENGSSLALFRHQLLLDHKAQDPAINLLLKEFASYDQASLSKQLQRLTLPKQPDDEPASLPVVDWKSLAYTALQRMRLDTTIEAALDEVLSSVKVSIDATRTKHLIDQAKSELSNLLSTVRNELWSLYGRLKKIIQDVPHAPGNANGYKKYDFHHHFLRLHAPDDPPLQTLAYLILRLPHAAGFLQLPLSPHALHQFLVNPHWLAREYKESSLLELTPNNLYLMQQFKHCIDRSGVTEEQLLNYFEQANTLPNSAAQNDSDETNERLAQLLDWSASEIDAFSSQLKPPRITSMNRLDWVLRCRQASKDTGLPAKMLIKASELKADSTFADWKTVGEAVVSAHP
;
A
#
# COMPACT_ATOMS: atom_id res chain seq x y z
N MET A 1 -36.61 -61.53 61.82
CA MET A 1 -38.02 -61.09 61.68
C MET A 1 -38.29 -61.04 60.19
N ASN A 2 -39.01 -62.02 59.65
CA ASN A 2 -39.24 -62.17 58.21
C ASN A 2 -40.36 -61.21 57.78
N MET A 3 -40.03 -60.14 57.07
CA MET A 3 -41.00 -59.43 56.23
C MET A 3 -40.89 -59.98 54.81
N GLN A 4 -41.99 -60.56 54.33
CA GLN A 4 -42.17 -60.90 52.92
C GLN A 4 -42.01 -59.63 52.09
N ALA A 5 -41.15 -59.66 51.08
CA ALA A 5 -40.98 -58.55 50.15
C ALA A 5 -42.21 -58.49 49.24
N ASP A 6 -43.10 -57.53 49.50
CA ASP A 6 -44.20 -57.20 48.60
C ASP A 6 -43.65 -56.71 47.26
N SER A 7 -43.89 -57.47 46.20
CA SER A 7 -43.44 -57.18 44.84
C SER A 7 -44.37 -56.21 44.10
N SER A 8 -44.98 -55.24 44.79
CA SER A 8 -45.77 -54.18 44.17
C SER A 8 -44.87 -53.01 43.77
N SER A 9 -45.14 -52.39 42.61
CA SER A 9 -44.31 -51.27 42.16
C SER A 9 -44.42 -50.12 43.17
N LEU A 10 -43.29 -49.52 43.53
CA LEU A 10 -43.21 -48.49 44.57
C LEU A 10 -44.13 -47.27 44.28
N LEU A 11 -44.42 -47.01 43.00
CA LEU A 11 -45.44 -46.06 42.55
C LEU A 11 -46.87 -46.41 42.98
N ALA A 12 -47.23 -47.69 42.96
CA ALA A 12 -48.56 -48.17 43.36
C ALA A 12 -48.76 -48.11 44.88
N GLN A 13 -47.69 -47.92 45.66
CA GLN A 13 -47.73 -47.77 47.12
C GLN A 13 -47.82 -46.30 47.57
N LEU A 14 -47.76 -45.32 46.65
CA LEU A 14 -47.82 -43.90 47.01
C LEU A 14 -49.20 -43.50 47.56
N ILE A 15 -50.27 -44.19 47.17
CA ILE A 15 -51.63 -43.93 47.65
C ILE A 15 -52.29 -45.27 48.01
N ASP A 16 -52.93 -45.34 49.17
CA ASP A 16 -53.86 -46.43 49.48
C ASP A 16 -55.16 -46.20 48.70
N HIS A 17 -55.39 -47.01 47.67
CA HIS A 17 -56.59 -46.95 46.81
C HIS A 17 -57.85 -47.34 47.60
N SER A 18 -58.34 -46.43 48.42
CA SER A 18 -59.51 -46.62 49.29
C SER A 18 -60.79 -46.01 48.70
N ARG A 19 -60.71 -45.26 47.60
CA ARG A 19 -61.85 -44.64 46.92
C ARG A 19 -61.78 -44.85 45.40
N PRO A 20 -62.89 -45.27 44.75
CA PRO A 20 -62.94 -45.33 43.28
C PRO A 20 -62.93 -43.90 42.69
N PRO A 21 -62.33 -43.70 41.50
CA PRO A 21 -62.25 -42.38 40.88
C PRO A 21 -63.65 -41.83 40.55
N ALA A 22 -63.79 -40.51 40.54
CA ALA A 22 -65.04 -39.85 40.15
C ALA A 22 -65.40 -40.19 38.68
N PRO A 23 -66.70 -40.20 38.32
CA PRO A 23 -67.13 -40.57 36.97
C PRO A 23 -66.48 -39.67 35.90
N GLY A 24 -65.70 -40.27 34.99
CA GLY A 24 -64.95 -39.57 33.93
C GLY A 24 -63.48 -39.29 34.24
N ARG A 25 -62.96 -39.72 35.40
CA ARG A 25 -61.55 -39.62 35.80
C ARG A 25 -60.88 -40.99 35.85
N ASP A 26 -59.58 -41.01 35.61
CA ASP A 26 -58.77 -42.22 35.62
C ASP A 26 -58.36 -42.59 37.06
N ASP A 27 -58.23 -43.89 37.34
CA ASP A 27 -57.59 -44.34 38.58
C ASP A 27 -56.12 -43.89 38.59
N PHE A 28 -55.52 -43.76 39.78
CA PHE A 28 -54.16 -43.20 39.90
C PHE A 28 -53.13 -43.94 39.02
N LYS A 29 -53.26 -45.27 38.91
CA LYS A 29 -52.35 -46.09 38.09
C LYS A 29 -52.50 -45.80 36.59
N THR A 30 -53.72 -45.71 36.07
CA THR A 30 -53.96 -45.38 34.65
C THR A 30 -53.66 -43.92 34.38
N ALA A 31 -53.89 -43.02 35.34
CA ALA A 31 -53.53 -41.61 35.23
C ALA A 31 -52.01 -41.41 35.12
N LEU A 32 -51.21 -42.13 35.93
CA LEU A 32 -49.75 -42.12 35.81
C LEU A 32 -49.27 -42.69 34.47
N GLN A 33 -49.90 -43.75 33.97
CA GLN A 33 -49.60 -44.31 32.65
C GLN A 33 -49.96 -43.35 31.52
N ARG A 34 -51.10 -42.65 31.62
CA ARG A 34 -51.56 -41.65 30.65
C ARG A 34 -50.65 -40.42 30.63
N LEU A 35 -50.06 -40.06 31.77
CA LEU A 35 -49.08 -38.98 31.90
C LEU A 35 -47.64 -39.44 31.62
N ASP A 36 -47.42 -40.70 31.21
CA ASP A 36 -46.12 -41.34 30.98
C ASP A 36 -45.14 -41.27 32.18
N ILE A 37 -45.68 -41.24 33.41
CA ILE A 37 -44.91 -41.21 34.65
C ILE A 37 -44.62 -42.66 35.07
N ARG A 38 -43.34 -43.07 35.01
CA ARG A 38 -42.93 -44.47 35.18
C ARG A 38 -42.14 -44.73 36.47
N SER A 39 -41.69 -43.69 37.15
CA SER A 39 -41.01 -43.80 38.44
C SER A 39 -41.39 -42.67 39.38
N VAL A 40 -41.11 -42.87 40.67
CA VAL A 40 -41.24 -41.84 41.69
C VAL A 40 -40.33 -40.63 41.41
N PHE A 41 -39.18 -40.87 40.75
CA PHE A 41 -38.28 -39.80 40.31
C PHE A 41 -38.90 -38.92 39.22
N ASP A 42 -39.77 -39.46 38.37
CA ASP A 42 -40.46 -38.66 37.33
C ASP A 42 -41.48 -37.69 37.95
N ILE A 43 -42.08 -38.07 39.09
CA ILE A 43 -42.94 -37.17 39.89
C ILE A 43 -42.09 -36.04 40.48
N VAL A 44 -40.96 -36.37 41.13
CA VAL A 44 -40.10 -35.38 41.83
C VAL A 44 -39.34 -34.47 40.86
N ARG A 45 -39.13 -34.89 39.60
CA ARG A 45 -38.55 -34.05 38.54
C ARG A 45 -39.45 -32.88 38.11
N LEU A 46 -40.76 -33.03 38.29
CA LEU A 46 -41.73 -31.96 38.12
C LEU A 46 -41.77 -31.11 39.40
N GLY A 47 -42.03 -29.81 39.28
CA GLY A 47 -42.37 -29.01 40.46
C GLY A 47 -43.74 -29.43 41.02
N GLU A 48 -43.93 -29.35 42.35
CA GLU A 48 -45.19 -29.72 43.03
C GLU A 48 -46.44 -29.14 42.33
N LYS A 49 -46.39 -27.87 41.93
CA LYS A 49 -47.47 -27.19 41.20
C LYS A 49 -47.71 -27.76 39.79
N ALA A 50 -46.63 -28.04 39.06
CA ALA A 50 -46.72 -28.59 37.70
C ALA A 50 -47.26 -30.02 37.71
N PHE A 51 -46.84 -30.83 38.69
CA PHE A 51 -47.39 -32.16 38.91
C PHE A 51 -48.88 -32.10 39.31
N ALA A 52 -49.25 -31.18 40.20
CA ALA A 52 -50.64 -30.98 40.60
C ALA A 52 -51.51 -30.54 39.43
N GLU A 53 -51.04 -29.62 38.58
CA GLU A 53 -51.73 -29.22 37.35
C GLU A 53 -51.92 -30.39 36.38
N GLN A 54 -50.88 -31.20 36.15
CA GLN A 54 -50.94 -32.35 35.24
C GLN A 54 -51.85 -33.47 35.78
N LEU A 55 -51.72 -33.83 37.06
CA LEU A 55 -52.54 -34.87 37.68
C LEU A 55 -54.02 -34.47 37.68
N ALA A 56 -54.33 -33.21 37.97
CA ALA A 56 -55.69 -32.67 37.98
C ALA A 56 -56.40 -32.71 36.61
N THR A 57 -55.69 -32.96 35.50
CA THR A 57 -56.32 -33.18 34.18
C THR A 57 -56.89 -34.59 34.01
N CYS A 58 -56.42 -35.57 34.78
CA CYS A 58 -56.75 -36.98 34.61
C CYS A 58 -57.39 -37.61 35.86
N ASN A 59 -57.07 -37.11 37.05
CA ASN A 59 -57.34 -37.75 38.32
C ASN A 59 -57.61 -36.69 39.42
N ASP A 60 -58.35 -37.06 40.47
CA ASP A 60 -58.80 -36.16 41.54
C ASP A 60 -58.09 -36.40 42.90
N ASP A 61 -57.08 -37.27 42.93
CA ASP A 61 -56.31 -37.56 44.14
C ASP A 61 -55.48 -36.34 44.57
N ASP A 62 -55.16 -36.27 45.88
CA ASP A 62 -54.39 -35.18 46.44
C ASP A 62 -52.94 -35.21 45.92
N ALA A 63 -52.71 -34.48 44.83
CA ALA A 63 -51.42 -34.38 44.17
C ALA A 63 -50.31 -33.93 45.13
N ARG A 64 -50.61 -33.13 46.15
CA ARG A 64 -49.64 -32.66 47.13
C ARG A 64 -49.20 -33.78 48.07
N ALA A 65 -50.15 -34.55 48.59
CA ALA A 65 -49.84 -35.72 49.43
C ALA A 65 -49.02 -36.76 48.66
N VAL A 66 -49.38 -36.99 47.39
CA VAL A 66 -48.63 -37.88 46.47
C VAL A 66 -47.22 -37.38 46.26
N TYR A 67 -47.06 -36.09 45.96
CA TYR A 67 -45.76 -35.49 45.73
C TYR A 67 -44.83 -35.60 46.95
N LEU A 68 -45.34 -35.35 48.16
CA LEU A 68 -44.58 -35.49 49.40
C LEU A 68 -44.15 -36.93 49.67
N LYS A 69 -45.04 -37.91 49.47
CA LYS A 69 -44.70 -39.33 49.60
C LYS A 69 -43.67 -39.75 48.55
N ALA A 70 -43.83 -39.27 47.32
CA ALA A 70 -42.88 -39.49 46.24
C ALA A 70 -41.50 -38.91 46.58
N GLN A 71 -41.45 -37.70 47.13
CA GLN A 71 -40.21 -37.06 47.58
C GLN A 71 -39.50 -37.88 48.67
N ASN A 72 -40.24 -38.36 49.68
CA ASN A 72 -39.68 -39.20 50.74
C ASN A 72 -39.17 -40.54 50.21
N ALA A 73 -39.94 -41.19 49.35
CA ALA A 73 -39.56 -42.44 48.69
C ALA A 73 -38.31 -42.27 47.80
N ALA A 74 -38.25 -41.19 47.03
CA ALA A 74 -37.08 -40.86 46.20
C ALA A 74 -35.84 -40.63 47.06
N ALA A 75 -35.97 -39.90 48.18
CA ALA A 75 -34.87 -39.67 49.12
C ALA A 75 -34.36 -40.97 49.78
N GLN A 76 -35.26 -41.87 50.16
CA GLN A 76 -34.89 -43.19 50.69
C GLN A 76 -34.17 -44.04 49.64
N LEU A 77 -34.69 -44.11 48.42
CA LEU A 77 -34.06 -44.83 47.32
C LEU A 77 -32.69 -44.24 46.96
N GLU A 78 -32.56 -42.92 46.97
CA GLU A 78 -31.27 -42.25 46.73
C GLU A 78 -30.26 -42.56 47.84
N THR A 79 -30.70 -42.59 49.10
CA THR A 79 -29.85 -42.96 50.24
C THR A 79 -29.38 -44.41 50.12
N LEU A 80 -30.30 -45.35 49.86
CA LEU A 80 -29.99 -46.76 49.64
C LEU A 80 -29.05 -46.97 48.45
N PHE A 81 -29.26 -46.22 47.36
CA PHE A 81 -28.40 -46.30 46.18
C PHE A 81 -26.98 -45.78 46.47
N ARG A 82 -26.85 -44.66 47.19
CA ARG A 82 -25.55 -44.13 47.62
C ARG A 82 -24.84 -45.11 48.56
N GLU A 83 -25.56 -45.70 49.50
CA GLU A 83 -25.03 -46.76 50.37
C GLU A 83 -24.53 -47.96 49.56
N GLN A 84 -25.29 -48.42 48.57
CA GLN A 84 -24.90 -49.53 47.69
C GLN A 84 -23.69 -49.23 46.80
N GLN A 85 -23.50 -47.98 46.37
CA GLN A 85 -22.33 -47.60 45.56
C GLN A 85 -21.04 -47.60 46.39
N VAL A 86 -21.09 -47.03 47.59
CA VAL A 86 -19.92 -46.91 48.49
C VAL A 86 -19.56 -48.26 49.12
N SER A 87 -20.54 -49.15 49.24
CA SER A 87 -20.36 -50.52 49.75
C SER A 87 -19.67 -51.44 48.74
N SER A 88 -18.71 -52.22 49.21
CA SER A 88 -18.10 -53.31 48.42
C SER A 88 -19.14 -54.37 48.03
N PRO A 89 -18.98 -55.06 46.87
CA PRO A 89 -19.84 -56.20 46.52
C PRO A 89 -19.80 -57.25 47.64
N PRO A 90 -20.92 -57.96 47.90
CA PRO A 90 -20.94 -58.97 48.95
C PRO A 90 -19.85 -60.01 48.69
N PRO A 91 -19.08 -60.43 49.72
CA PRO A 91 -18.03 -61.41 49.55
C PRO A 91 -18.62 -62.67 48.93
N SER A 92 -17.94 -63.23 47.92
CA SER A 92 -18.32 -64.50 47.34
C SER A 92 -18.40 -65.56 48.45
N PRO A 93 -19.37 -66.50 48.44
CA PRO A 93 -19.61 -67.43 49.55
C PRO A 93 -18.51 -68.51 49.71
N ARG A 94 -17.31 -68.29 49.20
CA ARG A 94 -16.18 -69.24 49.17
C ARG A 94 -14.93 -68.71 49.87
N ASP A 95 -15.06 -68.22 51.10
CA ASP A 95 -13.92 -68.20 52.03
C ASP A 95 -14.37 -68.58 53.45
N LYS A 96 -14.38 -69.91 53.69
CA LYS A 96 -14.52 -70.51 55.04
C LYS A 96 -13.16 -70.46 55.75
N ARG A 97 -12.72 -69.29 56.17
CA ARG A 97 -11.76 -69.11 57.26
C ARG A 97 -11.99 -67.72 57.84
N SER A 98 -12.92 -67.67 58.80
CA SER A 98 -13.16 -66.52 59.65
C SER A 98 -11.87 -66.16 60.40
N VAL A 99 -11.19 -65.11 59.95
CA VAL A 99 -10.21 -64.40 60.77
C VAL A 99 -10.98 -63.79 61.96
N ALA A 100 -10.40 -63.88 63.15
CA ALA A 100 -10.97 -63.37 64.39
C ALA A 100 -11.41 -61.89 64.26
N PRO A 101 -12.44 -61.43 65.00
CA PRO A 101 -12.85 -60.04 64.94
C PRO A 101 -11.71 -59.18 65.51
N GLU A 102 -10.96 -58.51 64.64
CA GLU A 102 -10.08 -57.44 65.10
C GLU A 102 -10.98 -56.40 65.78
N THR A 103 -10.78 -56.29 67.09
CA THR A 103 -11.54 -55.45 68.01
C THR A 103 -11.05 -54.01 67.96
N SER A 104 -10.44 -53.60 66.85
CA SER A 104 -10.15 -52.20 66.57
C SER A 104 -11.27 -51.64 65.72
N ALA A 105 -11.96 -50.63 66.23
CA ALA A 105 -12.81 -49.74 65.44
C ALA A 105 -11.93 -48.90 64.49
N THR A 106 -11.19 -49.54 63.60
CA THR A 106 -10.50 -48.89 62.51
C THR A 106 -11.53 -48.53 61.46
N TYR A 107 -11.47 -47.30 60.96
CA TYR A 107 -12.44 -46.76 60.00
C TYR A 107 -12.67 -47.71 58.80
N GLN A 108 -11.61 -48.36 58.30
CA GLN A 108 -11.66 -49.34 57.20
C GLN A 108 -12.43 -50.63 57.52
N ALA A 109 -12.54 -51.03 58.81
CA ALA A 109 -13.29 -52.22 59.23
C ALA A 109 -14.78 -51.93 59.44
N LEU A 110 -15.13 -50.67 59.74
CA LEU A 110 -16.51 -50.20 59.89
C LEU A 110 -17.13 -49.74 58.55
N PHE A 111 -16.30 -49.23 57.64
CA PHE A 111 -16.70 -48.75 56.33
C PHE A 111 -15.88 -49.46 55.23
N ASN A 112 -16.48 -50.45 54.57
CA ASN A 112 -15.89 -51.20 53.44
C ASN A 112 -15.95 -50.37 52.14
N GLU A 113 -15.21 -49.26 52.13
CA GLU A 113 -15.14 -48.31 51.02
C GLU A 113 -14.61 -48.97 49.74
N ASN A 114 -15.38 -48.88 48.66
CA ASN A 114 -14.96 -49.38 47.35
C ASN A 114 -13.92 -48.43 46.71
N TRP A 115 -12.63 -48.62 47.03
CA TRP A 115 -11.52 -47.78 46.55
C TRP A 115 -11.46 -47.58 45.02
N HIS A 116 -12.05 -48.48 44.23
CA HIS A 116 -12.15 -48.32 42.77
C HIS A 116 -13.09 -47.19 42.32
N GLN A 117 -13.97 -46.71 43.20
CA GLN A 117 -14.87 -45.58 42.95
C GLN A 117 -14.31 -44.24 43.46
N PHE A 118 -13.16 -44.26 44.14
CA PHE A 118 -12.49 -43.06 44.60
C PHE A 118 -11.53 -42.55 43.53
N CYS A 119 -11.43 -41.24 43.41
CA CYS A 119 -10.45 -40.58 42.56
C CYS A 119 -9.77 -39.46 43.34
N ALA A 120 -8.61 -39.01 42.85
CA ALA A 120 -7.95 -37.84 43.42
C ALA A 120 -8.87 -36.60 43.31
N SER A 121 -8.79 -35.68 44.27
CA SER A 121 -9.57 -34.43 44.26
C SER A 121 -9.32 -33.56 43.02
N SER A 122 -8.15 -33.69 42.39
CA SER A 122 -7.80 -33.01 41.15
C SER A 122 -8.27 -33.76 39.88
N SER A 123 -8.92 -34.91 40.02
CA SER A 123 -9.40 -35.72 38.90
C SER A 123 -10.67 -35.11 38.29
N ILE A 124 -10.81 -35.22 36.96
CA ILE A 124 -12.05 -34.87 36.26
C ILE A 124 -13.24 -35.69 36.79
N ALA A 125 -12.98 -36.92 37.21
CA ALA A 125 -13.98 -37.83 37.75
C ALA A 125 -14.45 -37.47 39.17
N ALA A 126 -13.81 -36.48 39.82
CA ALA A 126 -14.23 -36.04 41.15
C ALA A 126 -15.64 -35.43 41.07
N ILE A 127 -16.47 -35.73 42.07
CA ILE A 127 -17.88 -35.32 42.12
C ILE A 127 -18.05 -33.81 42.26
N ASP A 128 -17.04 -33.16 42.83
CA ASP A 128 -16.89 -31.72 43.04
C ASP A 128 -16.00 -31.06 41.97
N SER A 129 -15.65 -31.80 40.90
CA SER A 129 -14.84 -31.25 39.81
C SER A 129 -15.62 -30.17 39.03
N PRO A 130 -14.90 -29.24 38.36
CA PRO A 130 -15.53 -28.28 37.45
C PRO A 130 -16.35 -28.94 36.33
N ALA A 131 -15.97 -30.14 35.89
CA ALA A 131 -16.69 -30.90 34.88
C ALA A 131 -18.02 -31.46 35.42
N ALA A 132 -18.02 -31.96 36.66
CA ALA A 132 -19.25 -32.40 37.33
C ALA A 132 -20.22 -31.23 37.53
N TYR A 133 -19.70 -30.05 37.92
CA TYR A 133 -20.47 -28.82 38.03
C TYR A 133 -21.05 -28.38 36.68
N LEU A 134 -20.24 -28.36 35.60
CA LEU A 134 -20.70 -28.03 34.25
C LEU A 134 -21.82 -28.97 33.78
N ARG A 135 -21.69 -30.28 34.02
CA ARG A 135 -22.73 -31.26 33.70
C ARG A 135 -24.02 -30.97 34.45
N ALA A 136 -23.95 -30.65 35.74
CA ALA A 136 -25.11 -30.30 36.55
C ALA A 136 -25.81 -29.04 35.99
N LEU A 137 -25.04 -28.00 35.63
CA LEU A 137 -25.56 -26.79 35.00
C LEU A 137 -26.25 -27.06 33.66
N TYR A 138 -25.65 -27.91 32.81
CA TYR A 138 -26.22 -28.27 31.52
C TYR A 138 -27.56 -28.99 31.67
N LEU A 139 -27.64 -29.98 32.57
CA LEU A 139 -28.90 -30.69 32.85
C LEU A 139 -29.96 -29.76 33.45
N PHE A 140 -29.54 -28.85 34.34
CA PHE A 140 -30.44 -27.85 34.91
C PHE A 140 -30.99 -26.90 33.83
N ALA A 141 -30.15 -26.45 32.89
CA ALA A 141 -30.58 -25.62 31.77
C ALA A 141 -31.62 -26.35 30.88
N LEU A 142 -31.40 -27.64 30.59
CA LEU A 142 -32.36 -28.45 29.83
C LEU A 142 -33.70 -28.61 30.57
N GLN A 143 -33.67 -28.76 31.90
CA GLN A 143 -34.88 -28.81 32.71
C GLN A 143 -35.66 -27.48 32.68
N LEU A 144 -34.95 -26.35 32.70
CA LEU A 144 -35.58 -25.02 32.55
C LEU A 144 -36.28 -24.87 31.19
N GLU A 145 -35.67 -25.38 30.12
CA GLU A 145 -36.26 -25.34 28.77
C GLU A 145 -37.52 -26.17 28.65
N GLN A 146 -37.59 -27.33 29.31
CA GLN A 146 -38.80 -28.15 29.37
C GLN A 146 -39.96 -27.44 30.10
N ASN A 147 -39.63 -26.57 31.06
CA ASN A 147 -40.61 -25.81 31.85
C ASN A 147 -41.01 -24.48 31.20
N ALA A 148 -40.31 -24.02 30.15
CA ALA A 148 -40.60 -22.77 29.47
C ALA A 148 -41.86 -22.90 28.59
N LYS A 149 -42.90 -22.11 28.86
CA LYS A 149 -44.15 -22.06 28.08
C LYS A 149 -44.08 -20.92 27.05
N GLY A 150 -44.08 -21.23 25.75
CA GLY A 150 -44.25 -20.25 24.66
C GLY A 150 -43.30 -20.44 23.47
N ALA A 151 -43.72 -19.99 22.28
CA ALA A 151 -42.98 -20.11 21.02
C ALA A 151 -41.69 -19.24 20.95
N ASN A 152 -41.46 -18.37 21.93
CA ASN A 152 -40.30 -17.45 21.99
C ASN A 152 -39.12 -18.00 22.81
N ALA A 153 -39.22 -19.22 23.36
CA ALA A 153 -38.12 -19.83 24.11
C ALA A 153 -37.04 -20.35 23.15
N VAL A 154 -35.91 -19.66 23.07
CA VAL A 154 -34.76 -20.08 22.25
C VAL A 154 -33.93 -21.12 23.03
N LYS A 155 -33.80 -22.33 22.47
CA LYS A 155 -33.14 -23.45 23.16
C LYS A 155 -31.63 -23.30 23.20
N LEU A 156 -30.96 -23.94 24.15
CA LEU A 156 -29.52 -23.93 24.30
C LEU A 156 -28.85 -24.63 23.11
N SER A 157 -29.46 -25.73 22.63
CA SER A 157 -29.02 -26.44 21.42
C SER A 157 -29.11 -25.61 20.15
N GLU A 158 -30.02 -24.64 20.09
CA GLU A 158 -30.15 -23.72 18.94
C GLU A 158 -29.14 -22.57 19.02
N ARG A 159 -28.86 -22.08 20.24
CA ARG A 159 -27.89 -20.99 20.47
C ARG A 159 -26.43 -21.45 20.35
N ARG A 160 -26.15 -22.66 20.84
CA ARG A 160 -24.81 -23.25 20.98
C ARG A 160 -24.87 -24.76 20.73
N PRO A 161 -25.01 -25.19 19.45
CA PRO A 161 -25.07 -26.62 19.10
C PRO A 161 -23.78 -27.36 19.46
N ASP A 162 -22.65 -26.65 19.52
CA ASP A 162 -21.34 -27.17 19.87
C ASP A 162 -21.23 -27.71 21.30
N LEU A 163 -21.95 -27.13 22.27
CA LEU A 163 -21.86 -27.52 23.68
C LEU A 163 -22.31 -28.97 23.93
N GLY A 164 -23.29 -29.46 23.15
CA GLY A 164 -23.75 -30.85 23.26
C GLY A 164 -22.75 -31.87 22.70
N ALA A 165 -21.90 -31.45 21.75
CA ALA A 165 -20.90 -32.30 21.11
C ALA A 165 -19.51 -32.24 21.78
N LEU A 166 -19.30 -31.29 22.70
CA LEU A 166 -18.01 -31.07 23.35
C LEU A 166 -17.62 -32.27 24.23
N THR A 167 -16.44 -32.84 23.98
CA THR A 167 -15.93 -33.97 24.77
C THR A 167 -15.27 -33.50 26.06
N ILE A 168 -15.64 -34.11 27.19
CA ILE A 168 -15.04 -33.83 28.50
C ILE A 168 -13.81 -34.72 28.67
N ASN A 169 -12.61 -34.15 28.57
CA ASN A 169 -11.32 -34.82 28.75
C ASN A 169 -10.32 -33.87 29.43
N GLN A 170 -9.12 -34.37 29.78
CA GLN A 170 -8.13 -33.57 30.51
C GLN A 170 -7.71 -32.31 29.75
N HIS A 171 -7.63 -32.39 28.42
CA HIS A 171 -7.28 -31.26 27.58
C HIS A 171 -8.40 -30.21 27.55
N SER A 172 -9.68 -30.59 27.45
CA SER A 172 -10.78 -29.63 27.41
C SER A 172 -11.07 -28.97 28.75
N VAL A 173 -10.80 -29.65 29.87
CA VAL A 173 -11.00 -29.11 31.22
C VAL A 173 -9.83 -28.24 31.69
N SER A 174 -8.59 -28.64 31.42
CA SER A 174 -7.39 -27.96 31.95
C SER A 174 -6.63 -27.13 30.92
N GLY A 175 -6.92 -27.30 29.62
CA GLY A 175 -6.24 -26.56 28.56
C GLY A 175 -6.61 -25.09 28.58
N GLN A 176 -5.60 -24.22 28.62
CA GLN A 176 -5.82 -22.77 28.54
C GLN A 176 -5.98 -22.35 27.08
N VAL A 177 -7.10 -21.69 26.76
CA VAL A 177 -7.40 -21.16 25.43
C VAL A 177 -7.83 -19.70 25.56
N PRO A 178 -7.36 -18.79 24.68
CA PRO A 178 -7.84 -17.41 24.68
C PRO A 178 -9.34 -17.34 24.43
N MET A 179 -10.07 -16.63 25.30
CA MET A 179 -11.53 -16.46 25.19
C MET A 179 -11.96 -15.93 23.80
N LEU A 180 -11.20 -15.00 23.24
CA LEU A 180 -11.49 -14.41 21.93
C LEU A 180 -11.44 -15.44 20.78
N SER A 181 -10.57 -16.46 20.87
CA SER A 181 -10.50 -17.52 19.86
C SER A 181 -11.77 -18.36 19.82
N ILE A 182 -12.32 -18.66 21.01
CA ILE A 182 -13.59 -19.38 21.15
C ILE A 182 -14.73 -18.55 20.53
N VAL A 183 -14.79 -17.26 20.85
CA VAL A 183 -15.80 -16.35 20.29
C VAL A 183 -15.71 -16.30 18.75
N ASN A 184 -14.51 -16.13 18.21
CA ASN A 184 -14.31 -16.09 16.76
C ASN A 184 -14.71 -17.40 16.08
N GLN A 185 -14.34 -18.55 16.66
CA GLN A 185 -14.71 -19.85 16.12
C GLN A 185 -16.23 -20.00 16.05
N ILE A 186 -16.94 -19.70 17.15
CA ILE A 186 -18.41 -19.76 17.20
C ILE A 186 -19.04 -18.83 16.16
N LEU A 187 -18.51 -17.61 16.00
CA LEU A 187 -19.03 -16.68 15.00
C LEU A 187 -18.80 -17.19 13.58
N LEU A 188 -17.60 -17.71 13.27
CA LEU A 188 -17.25 -18.19 11.92
C LEU A 188 -18.10 -19.40 11.51
N GLU A 189 -18.35 -20.34 12.42
CA GLU A 189 -19.19 -21.52 12.19
C GLU A 189 -20.65 -21.13 11.90
N ASN A 190 -21.15 -20.04 12.49
CA ASN A 190 -22.53 -19.59 12.32
C ASN A 190 -22.76 -18.71 11.07
N ILE A 191 -21.72 -18.09 10.50
CA ILE A 191 -21.89 -17.14 9.39
C ILE A 191 -22.13 -17.84 8.05
N ALA A 192 -21.55 -19.02 7.80
CA ALA A 192 -21.58 -19.64 6.48
C ALA A 192 -21.91 -21.15 6.46
N PRO A 193 -23.04 -21.61 7.05
CA PRO A 193 -23.54 -22.93 6.74
C PRO A 193 -24.09 -22.95 5.30
N GLY A 194 -23.35 -23.56 4.35
CA GLY A 194 -23.89 -23.92 3.02
C GLY A 194 -23.45 -23.08 1.82
N THR A 195 -22.32 -22.36 1.88
CA THR A 195 -21.68 -21.74 0.70
C THR A 195 -20.38 -22.47 0.33
N ASP A 196 -20.07 -22.55 -0.97
CA ASP A 196 -18.79 -23.09 -1.46
C ASP A 196 -17.60 -22.14 -1.15
N GLU A 197 -17.87 -20.83 -0.94
CA GLU A 197 -16.86 -19.82 -0.57
C GLU A 197 -16.54 -19.87 0.94
N THR A 198 -15.28 -19.58 1.30
CA THR A 198 -14.86 -19.49 2.71
C THR A 198 -15.48 -18.27 3.40
N THR A 199 -15.76 -18.36 4.71
CA THR A 199 -16.36 -17.25 5.49
C THR A 199 -15.61 -15.93 5.32
N TYR A 200 -14.27 -15.96 5.25
CA TYR A 200 -13.46 -14.75 5.07
C TYR A 200 -13.56 -14.13 3.68
N GLU A 201 -13.82 -14.94 2.64
CA GLU A 201 -14.05 -14.43 1.28
C GLU A 201 -15.42 -13.72 1.19
N VAL A 202 -16.44 -14.29 1.83
CA VAL A 202 -17.77 -13.64 1.94
C VAL A 202 -17.66 -12.30 2.67
N LEU A 203 -16.89 -12.24 3.77
CA LEU A 203 -16.66 -11.01 4.53
C LEU A 203 -15.88 -9.94 3.75
N SER A 204 -15.02 -10.33 2.81
CA SER A 204 -14.29 -9.39 1.96
C SER A 204 -15.19 -8.75 0.89
N LYS A 205 -16.25 -9.44 0.47
CA LYS A 205 -17.21 -8.96 -0.54
C LYS A 205 -18.47 -8.30 0.04
N THR A 206 -18.66 -8.36 1.35
CA THR A 206 -19.85 -7.83 2.05
C THR A 206 -19.66 -6.37 2.45
N TRP A 207 -20.71 -5.54 2.32
CA TRP A 207 -20.64 -4.09 2.53
C TRP A 207 -21.41 -3.56 3.74
N TYR A 208 -22.40 -4.30 4.23
CA TYR A 208 -23.11 -3.96 5.47
C TYR A 208 -22.84 -5.03 6.54
N PRO A 209 -22.56 -4.65 7.80
CA PRO A 209 -22.49 -3.29 8.35
C PRO A 209 -21.31 -2.45 7.83
N PHE A 210 -21.31 -1.14 8.09
CA PHE A 210 -20.28 -0.19 7.66
C PHE A 210 -18.86 -0.45 8.23
N SER A 211 -18.69 -1.44 9.11
CA SER A 211 -17.39 -1.96 9.53
C SER A 211 -16.74 -2.91 8.52
N LEU A 212 -17.51 -3.40 7.54
CA LEU A 212 -17.05 -4.25 6.43
C LEU A 212 -16.71 -3.37 5.20
N PRO A 213 -16.00 -3.87 4.17
CA PRO A 213 -15.48 -5.23 3.99
C PRO A 213 -14.31 -5.56 4.90
N TYR A 214 -14.13 -6.85 5.19
CA TYR A 214 -12.99 -7.35 5.95
C TYR A 214 -12.21 -8.39 5.13
N HIS A 215 -11.11 -7.95 4.51
CA HIS A 215 -10.20 -8.84 3.81
C HIS A 215 -9.13 -9.40 4.77
N PHE A 216 -9.32 -10.65 5.22
CA PHE A 216 -8.48 -11.27 6.26
C PHE A 216 -6.99 -11.32 5.90
N HIS A 217 -6.62 -11.89 4.75
CA HIS A 217 -5.21 -12.07 4.39
C HIS A 217 -4.48 -10.74 4.10
N HIS A 218 -5.16 -9.76 3.51
CA HIS A 218 -4.65 -8.40 3.40
C HIS A 218 -4.35 -7.80 4.79
N GLN A 219 -5.26 -7.91 5.77
CA GLN A 219 -4.98 -7.46 7.13
C GLN A 219 -3.84 -8.23 7.80
N GLN A 220 -3.67 -9.52 7.52
CA GLN A 220 -2.51 -10.28 8.01
C GLN A 220 -1.20 -9.67 7.51
N CYS A 221 -1.10 -9.39 6.20
CA CYS A 221 0.06 -8.74 5.61
C CYS A 221 0.34 -7.38 6.28
N GLN A 222 -0.69 -6.54 6.39
CA GLN A 222 -0.55 -5.20 6.95
C GLN A 222 -0.13 -5.20 8.42
N ARG A 223 -0.70 -6.07 9.25
CA ARG A 223 -0.37 -6.14 10.69
C ARG A 223 1.00 -6.75 10.94
N ARG A 224 1.51 -7.59 10.03
CA ARG A 224 2.78 -8.29 10.20
C ARG A 224 3.97 -7.51 9.63
N LEU A 225 3.72 -6.68 8.61
CA LEU A 225 4.70 -5.77 8.02
C LEU A 225 4.54 -4.34 8.58
N VAL A 226 4.73 -4.20 9.89
CA VAL A 226 4.63 -2.93 10.64
C VAL A 226 5.98 -2.55 11.25
N GLY A 227 6.18 -1.26 11.53
CA GLY A 227 7.38 -0.74 12.18
C GLY A 227 8.53 -0.61 11.19
N ASP A 228 9.68 -1.18 11.54
CA ASP A 228 10.91 -1.12 10.73
C ASP A 228 10.87 -2.00 9.48
N ARG A 229 9.87 -2.88 9.36
CA ARG A 229 9.67 -3.72 8.17
C ARG A 229 8.98 -2.92 7.08
N PRO A 230 9.43 -3.02 5.81
CA PRO A 230 8.76 -2.36 4.71
C PRO A 230 7.35 -2.94 4.57
N ALA A 231 6.37 -2.05 4.44
CA ALA A 231 5.00 -2.45 4.17
C ALA A 231 4.93 -3.18 2.81
N LEU A 232 3.95 -4.07 2.64
CA LEU A 232 3.78 -4.85 1.41
C LEU A 232 3.75 -3.93 0.18
N GLU A 233 3.08 -2.80 0.34
CA GLU A 233 2.79 -1.82 -0.69
C GLU A 233 4.03 -0.96 -1.03
N GLU A 234 5.03 -0.92 -0.14
CA GLU A 234 6.31 -0.26 -0.37
C GLU A 234 7.32 -1.15 -1.10
N LEU A 235 7.11 -2.48 -1.10
CA LEU A 235 8.06 -3.44 -1.68
C LEU A 235 8.34 -3.13 -3.15
N SER A 236 7.30 -2.81 -3.92
CA SER A 236 7.43 -2.49 -5.34
C SER A 236 8.39 -1.32 -5.60
N TYR A 237 8.49 -0.35 -4.69
CA TYR A 237 9.46 0.73 -4.75
C TYR A 237 10.87 0.29 -4.34
N ARG A 238 11.00 -0.54 -3.30
CA ARG A 238 12.29 -1.07 -2.81
C ARG A 238 12.98 -1.94 -3.87
N ILE A 239 12.21 -2.81 -4.52
CA ILE A 239 12.70 -3.77 -5.52
C ILE A 239 12.39 -3.35 -6.96
N SER A 240 12.17 -2.04 -7.20
CA SER A 240 11.91 -1.53 -8.53
C SER A 240 13.10 -1.78 -9.48
N ARG A 241 12.82 -2.18 -10.72
CA ARG A 241 13.86 -2.42 -11.74
C ARG A 241 14.48 -1.14 -12.28
N GLN A 242 13.76 -0.03 -12.22
CA GLN A 242 14.24 1.27 -12.66
C GLN A 242 14.10 2.27 -11.52
N LEU A 243 15.23 2.83 -11.13
CA LEU A 243 15.27 3.86 -10.08
C LEU A 243 15.03 5.24 -10.70
N PRO A 244 14.66 6.25 -9.89
CA PRO A 244 14.38 7.62 -10.33
C PRO A 244 15.44 8.27 -11.24
N LEU A 245 16.70 7.81 -11.19
CA LEU A 245 17.80 8.37 -11.97
C LEU A 245 17.89 7.81 -13.40
N ALA A 246 17.18 6.71 -13.71
CA ALA A 246 17.40 5.87 -14.89
C ALA A 246 16.56 6.23 -16.14
N GLY A 247 15.99 7.43 -16.25
CA GLY A 247 15.29 7.87 -17.48
C GLY A 247 14.18 8.91 -17.28
N GLU A 248 13.53 9.30 -18.38
CA GLU A 248 12.52 10.38 -18.38
C GLU A 248 11.08 9.92 -18.02
N THR A 249 10.80 8.62 -18.01
CA THR A 249 9.46 8.05 -17.78
C THR A 249 9.28 7.44 -16.37
N SER A 250 8.08 7.56 -15.80
CA SER A 250 7.76 7.10 -14.43
C SER A 250 7.65 5.56 -14.32
N HIS A 251 8.78 4.85 -14.41
CA HIS A 251 8.82 3.40 -14.17
C HIS A 251 9.18 3.04 -12.72
N TYR A 252 9.48 4.03 -11.90
CA TYR A 252 9.78 3.81 -10.49
C TYR A 252 8.58 3.18 -9.75
N GLY A 253 8.82 2.05 -9.09
CA GLY A 253 7.80 1.19 -8.50
C GLY A 253 7.43 -0.04 -9.34
N GLN A 254 7.97 -0.19 -10.56
CA GLN A 254 7.71 -1.36 -11.41
C GLN A 254 8.76 -2.46 -11.16
N VAL A 255 8.29 -3.70 -10.98
CA VAL A 255 9.14 -4.87 -10.69
C VAL A 255 9.18 -5.85 -11.85
N SER A 256 8.05 -6.40 -12.29
CA SER A 256 7.98 -7.37 -13.39
C SER A 256 7.12 -6.82 -14.51
N GLU A 257 5.80 -6.77 -14.28
CA GLU A 257 4.83 -6.13 -15.17
C GLU A 257 4.61 -4.66 -14.82
N GLN A 258 4.07 -3.91 -15.78
CA GLN A 258 3.66 -2.53 -15.56
C GLN A 258 2.45 -2.49 -14.61
N ASN A 259 2.67 -2.15 -13.35
CA ASN A 259 1.64 -1.93 -12.35
C ASN A 259 1.38 -0.42 -12.16
N ASN A 260 0.20 0.06 -12.54
CA ASN A 260 -0.18 1.47 -12.37
C ASN A 260 -0.91 1.73 -11.03
N GLU A 261 -1.15 0.69 -10.24
CA GLU A 261 -1.87 0.75 -8.96
C GLU A 261 -0.93 0.86 -7.76
N VAL A 262 0.40 0.80 -7.96
CA VAL A 262 1.39 0.81 -6.87
C VAL A 262 1.17 1.96 -5.89
N GLN A 263 0.95 3.19 -6.39
CA GLN A 263 0.66 4.34 -5.53
C GLN A 263 -0.72 4.26 -4.86
N CYS A 264 -1.71 3.59 -5.46
CA CYS A 264 -3.01 3.37 -4.82
C CYS A 264 -2.87 2.38 -3.66
N GLN A 265 -2.04 1.36 -3.82
CA GLN A 265 -1.79 0.34 -2.80
C GLN A 265 -1.16 0.95 -1.55
N LEU A 266 -0.28 1.95 -1.68
CA LEU A 266 0.30 2.68 -0.54
C LEU A 266 -0.75 3.27 0.44
N SER A 267 -2.02 3.37 0.05
CA SER A 267 -3.11 3.81 0.95
C SER A 267 -3.43 2.79 2.06
N GLY A 268 -3.02 1.53 1.89
CA GLY A 268 -3.39 0.43 2.78
C GLY A 268 -4.88 0.07 2.73
N LEU A 269 -5.62 0.52 1.72
CA LEU A 269 -7.02 0.12 1.54
C LEU A 269 -7.10 -1.28 0.91
N SER A 270 -8.07 -2.10 1.33
CA SER A 270 -8.25 -3.44 0.75
C SER A 270 -8.56 -3.38 -0.75
N PRO A 271 -8.26 -4.45 -1.51
CA PRO A 271 -8.56 -4.54 -2.94
C PRO A 271 -10.01 -4.18 -3.29
N GLU A 272 -10.97 -4.66 -2.49
CA GLU A 272 -12.40 -4.41 -2.69
C GLU A 272 -12.77 -2.94 -2.44
N LEU A 273 -12.17 -2.31 -1.43
CA LEU A 273 -12.36 -0.88 -1.16
C LEU A 273 -11.80 -0.02 -2.28
N GLN A 274 -10.59 -0.30 -2.75
CA GLN A 274 -9.99 0.43 -3.86
C GLN A 274 -10.85 0.33 -5.12
N THR A 275 -11.40 -0.86 -5.40
CA THR A 275 -12.31 -1.08 -6.53
C THR A 275 -13.59 -0.28 -6.36
N MET A 276 -14.28 -0.42 -5.21
CA MET A 276 -15.52 0.30 -4.92
C MET A 276 -15.36 1.82 -4.99
N LEU A 277 -14.24 2.36 -4.53
CA LEU A 277 -13.97 3.79 -4.58
C LEU A 277 -13.77 4.32 -5.99
N LYS A 278 -13.30 3.48 -6.94
CA LYS A 278 -13.15 3.82 -8.37
C LYS A 278 -14.45 3.61 -9.17
N ASP A 279 -15.43 2.88 -8.62
CA ASP A 279 -16.67 2.56 -9.34
C ASP A 279 -17.45 3.82 -9.71
N SER A 280 -18.07 3.77 -10.88
CA SER A 280 -18.99 4.82 -11.35
C SER A 280 -20.21 4.93 -10.43
N TRP A 281 -20.87 6.10 -10.46
CA TRP A 281 -22.08 6.32 -9.68
C TRP A 281 -23.19 5.35 -10.09
N VAL A 282 -24.01 4.97 -9.10
CA VAL A 282 -25.13 4.07 -9.30
C VAL A 282 -26.22 4.74 -10.14
N ALA A 283 -26.73 4.02 -11.13
CA ALA A 283 -27.88 4.45 -11.92
C ALA A 283 -29.17 4.42 -11.08
N ALA A 284 -30.11 5.33 -11.36
CA ALA A 284 -31.36 5.43 -10.60
C ALA A 284 -32.18 4.11 -10.61
N THR A 285 -32.06 3.30 -11.66
CA THR A 285 -32.70 1.98 -11.79
C THR A 285 -32.23 0.96 -10.74
N ASP A 286 -31.03 1.13 -10.19
CA ASP A 286 -30.43 0.22 -9.20
C ASP A 286 -30.45 0.79 -7.78
N ALA A 287 -31.21 1.86 -7.52
CA ALA A 287 -31.30 2.52 -6.22
C ALA A 287 -31.66 1.54 -5.08
N GLN A 288 -32.68 0.70 -5.26
CA GLN A 288 -33.07 -0.29 -4.24
C GLN A 288 -31.94 -1.27 -3.92
N LYS A 289 -31.23 -1.76 -4.97
CA LYS A 289 -30.10 -2.68 -4.79
C LYS A 289 -28.95 -1.99 -4.06
N PHE A 290 -28.69 -0.72 -4.38
CA PHE A 290 -27.67 0.08 -3.70
C PHE A 290 -27.99 0.28 -2.22
N TYR A 291 -29.21 0.73 -1.88
CA TYR A 291 -29.62 0.95 -0.50
C TYR A 291 -29.64 -0.34 0.32
N LEU A 292 -30.08 -1.45 -0.28
CA LEU A 292 -30.00 -2.76 0.35
C LEU A 292 -28.53 -3.18 0.57
N LYS A 293 -27.67 -3.03 -0.44
CA LYS A 293 -26.28 -3.48 -0.39
C LYS A 293 -25.43 -2.70 0.62
N TYR A 294 -25.52 -1.38 0.64
CA TYR A 294 -24.62 -0.54 1.43
C TYR A 294 -25.21 -0.07 2.77
N TYR A 295 -26.53 0.08 2.86
CA TYR A 295 -27.22 0.56 4.05
C TYR A 295 -28.11 -0.50 4.71
N ASN A 296 -28.33 -1.67 4.08
CA ASN A 296 -29.34 -2.65 4.50
C ASN A 296 -30.75 -2.03 4.63
N TRP A 297 -31.06 -1.12 3.71
CA TRP A 297 -32.34 -0.41 3.66
C TRP A 297 -33.28 -1.06 2.65
N LYS A 298 -34.51 -1.38 3.08
CA LYS A 298 -35.52 -2.10 2.30
C LYS A 298 -36.82 -1.32 2.09
N THR A 299 -36.99 -0.20 2.78
CA THR A 299 -38.28 0.49 2.92
C THR A 299 -38.72 1.20 1.65
N ASP A 300 -37.80 1.94 1.01
CA ASP A 300 -38.11 2.78 -0.16
C ASP A 300 -36.87 3.04 -1.04
N LEU A 301 -37.10 3.74 -2.15
CA LEU A 301 -36.08 4.18 -3.11
C LEU A 301 -35.42 5.53 -2.75
N LEU A 302 -35.78 6.13 -1.62
CA LEU A 302 -35.29 7.44 -1.19
C LEU A 302 -34.13 7.35 -0.21
N GLY A 303 -33.92 6.18 0.40
CA GLY A 303 -32.85 5.90 1.34
C GLY A 303 -33.21 6.31 2.78
N PRO A 304 -32.32 6.01 3.75
CA PRO A 304 -32.57 6.29 5.17
C PRO A 304 -32.43 7.81 5.45
N GLN A 305 -33.47 8.59 5.18
CA GLN A 305 -33.48 10.05 5.36
C GLN A 305 -33.73 10.45 6.83
N ALA A 306 -34.48 9.65 7.58
CA ALA A 306 -34.73 9.95 8.99
C ALA A 306 -33.43 9.82 9.78
N LEU A 307 -33.17 10.78 10.69
CA LEU A 307 -31.92 10.83 11.45
C LEU A 307 -31.66 9.55 12.23
N THR A 308 -32.68 9.00 12.89
CA THR A 308 -32.58 7.75 13.66
C THR A 308 -32.18 6.57 12.78
N ASP A 309 -32.78 6.46 11.60
CA ASP A 309 -32.51 5.38 10.65
C ASP A 309 -31.10 5.54 10.07
N PHE A 310 -30.73 6.76 9.67
CA PHE A 310 -29.42 7.05 9.14
C PHE A 310 -28.31 6.69 10.13
N LEU A 311 -28.42 7.14 11.39
CA LEU A 311 -27.43 6.85 12.43
C LEU A 311 -27.36 5.34 12.74
N HIS A 312 -28.53 4.67 12.81
CA HIS A 312 -28.58 3.22 13.05
C HIS A 312 -27.91 2.42 11.92
N HIS A 313 -28.26 2.71 10.66
CA HIS A 313 -27.74 1.97 9.50
C HIS A 313 -26.27 2.29 9.18
N THR A 314 -25.79 3.50 9.50
CA THR A 314 -24.38 3.87 9.31
C THR A 314 -23.52 3.56 10.53
N GLN A 315 -24.10 3.29 11.70
CA GLN A 315 -23.40 3.13 12.98
C GLN A 315 -22.57 4.37 13.37
N MET A 316 -23.07 5.57 13.03
CA MET A 316 -22.46 6.83 13.42
C MET A 316 -23.12 7.39 14.66
N ASP A 317 -22.38 8.19 15.43
CA ASP A 317 -22.95 9.05 16.46
C ASP A 317 -23.31 10.45 15.93
N ALA A 318 -24.04 11.22 16.73
CA ALA A 318 -24.50 12.56 16.34
C ALA A 318 -23.34 13.56 16.15
N GLY A 319 -22.24 13.45 16.90
CA GLY A 319 -21.08 14.32 16.77
C GLY A 319 -20.29 14.04 15.49
N GLN A 320 -20.14 12.76 15.14
CA GLN A 320 -19.58 12.32 13.87
C GLN A 320 -20.43 12.79 12.69
N LEU A 321 -21.76 12.77 12.80
CA LEU A 321 -22.64 13.31 11.77
C LEU A 321 -22.45 14.83 11.60
N GLN A 322 -22.37 15.59 12.70
CA GLN A 322 -22.10 17.04 12.63
C GLN A 322 -20.76 17.33 11.96
N ALA A 323 -19.72 16.53 12.24
CA ALA A 323 -18.41 16.63 11.61
C ALA A 323 -18.46 16.27 10.11
N LEU A 324 -19.20 15.22 9.73
CA LEU A 324 -19.39 14.81 8.33
C LEU A 324 -20.11 15.89 7.51
N LEU A 325 -21.15 16.51 8.08
CA LEU A 325 -21.93 17.55 7.41
C LEU A 325 -21.28 18.95 7.50
N ALA A 326 -20.21 19.11 8.28
CA ALA A 326 -19.58 20.38 8.61
C ALA A 326 -20.59 21.41 9.13
N GLN A 327 -21.38 21.03 10.14
CA GLN A 327 -22.48 21.82 10.70
C GLN A 327 -22.31 22.12 12.19
N GLN A 328 -23.06 23.11 12.68
CA GLN A 328 -23.08 23.53 14.08
C GLN A 328 -21.66 23.85 14.59
N THR A 329 -21.17 23.13 15.59
CA THR A 329 -19.83 23.27 16.18
C THR A 329 -18.70 22.96 15.17
N GLN A 330 -19.00 22.19 14.14
CA GLN A 330 -18.08 21.81 13.07
C GLN A 330 -18.24 22.66 11.80
N SER A 331 -18.97 23.79 11.89
CA SER A 331 -19.11 24.72 10.76
C SER A 331 -17.75 25.30 10.33
N PRO A 332 -17.49 25.40 9.01
CA PRO A 332 -16.26 26.00 8.52
C PRO A 332 -16.12 27.47 8.91
N ARG A 333 -14.97 27.83 9.47
CA ARG A 333 -14.62 29.20 9.83
C ARG A 333 -13.43 29.63 8.97
N LYS A 334 -13.62 30.72 8.23
CA LYS A 334 -12.55 31.34 7.44
C LYS A 334 -11.60 32.10 8.36
N SER A 335 -10.30 32.03 8.07
CA SER A 335 -9.29 32.84 8.74
C SER A 335 -9.66 34.34 8.66
N PRO A 336 -9.59 35.09 9.77
CA PRO A 336 -9.80 36.54 9.76
C PRO A 336 -8.69 37.28 8.97
N HIS A 337 -7.58 36.60 8.68
CA HIS A 337 -6.44 37.13 7.94
C HIS A 337 -6.52 36.83 6.43
N CYS A 338 -7.62 36.24 5.95
CA CYS A 338 -7.87 36.01 4.52
C CYS A 338 -9.02 36.89 4.02
N GLN A 339 -8.71 37.97 3.31
CA GLN A 339 -9.72 38.87 2.75
C GLN A 339 -10.27 38.39 1.40
N GLN A 340 -9.45 37.67 0.62
CA GLN A 340 -9.83 37.10 -0.68
C GLN A 340 -10.98 36.09 -0.57
N ASP A 341 -11.97 36.19 -1.44
CA ASP A 341 -12.94 35.11 -1.61
C ASP A 341 -12.32 33.99 -2.45
N THR A 342 -12.04 32.86 -1.79
CA THR A 342 -11.45 31.69 -2.45
C THR A 342 -12.48 30.87 -3.24
N GLY A 343 -13.78 31.06 -3.00
CA GLY A 343 -14.82 30.20 -3.56
C GLY A 343 -14.76 28.73 -3.11
N LEU A 344 -13.89 28.40 -2.15
CA LEU A 344 -13.68 27.04 -1.66
C LEU A 344 -14.45 26.80 -0.36
N THR A 345 -15.27 25.75 -0.36
CA THR A 345 -15.88 25.20 0.86
C THR A 345 -14.91 24.22 1.54
N TYR A 346 -15.04 24.09 2.86
CA TYR A 346 -14.22 23.20 3.70
C TYR A 346 -15.13 22.22 4.44
N GLY A 347 -14.63 21.01 4.70
CA GLY A 347 -15.26 20.08 5.62
C GLY A 347 -16.22 19.08 5.00
N ALA A 348 -17.07 19.54 4.08
CA ALA A 348 -18.13 18.75 3.46
C ALA A 348 -18.24 18.98 1.94
N CYS A 349 -17.15 19.36 1.27
CA CYS A 349 -17.17 19.68 -0.16
C CYS A 349 -17.43 18.41 -1.00
N TYR A 350 -16.78 17.29 -0.69
CA TYR A 350 -16.92 16.03 -1.41
C TYR A 350 -18.34 15.48 -1.33
N ILE A 351 -18.96 15.46 -0.14
CA ILE A 351 -20.30 14.88 0.04
C ILE A 351 -21.40 15.69 -0.65
N ASN A 352 -21.21 17.00 -0.77
CA ASN A 352 -22.14 17.89 -1.46
C ASN A 352 -21.90 17.93 -2.98
N GLY A 353 -20.68 17.62 -3.42
CA GLY A 353 -20.28 17.68 -4.82
C GLY A 353 -20.43 19.09 -5.37
N THR A 354 -20.93 19.20 -6.60
CA THR A 354 -21.26 20.48 -7.24
C THR A 354 -22.70 20.93 -6.98
N ALA A 355 -23.49 20.16 -6.24
CA ALA A 355 -24.90 20.41 -6.05
C ALA A 355 -25.16 21.42 -4.91
N THR A 356 -26.15 22.29 -5.12
CA THR A 356 -26.64 23.29 -4.16
C THR A 356 -28.16 23.19 -4.06
N PRO A 357 -28.78 23.31 -2.86
CA PRO A 357 -28.19 23.56 -1.54
C PRO A 357 -27.44 22.36 -0.94
N THR A 358 -26.65 22.57 0.11
CA THR A 358 -25.89 21.52 0.82
C THR A 358 -26.80 20.60 1.63
N ILE A 359 -26.34 19.38 1.94
CA ILE A 359 -27.02 18.44 2.83
C ILE A 359 -27.10 19.06 4.22
N SER A 360 -28.29 19.08 4.81
CA SER A 360 -28.50 19.58 6.18
C SER A 360 -29.56 18.79 6.91
N LEU A 361 -29.69 19.03 8.20
CA LEU A 361 -30.80 18.55 9.00
C LEU A 361 -31.97 19.54 8.90
N ASP A 362 -33.18 19.03 8.78
CA ASP A 362 -34.38 19.85 8.98
C ASP A 362 -34.62 20.12 10.48
N ASN A 363 -35.54 21.05 10.75
CA ASN A 363 -35.98 21.37 12.10
C ASN A 363 -37.15 20.46 12.56
N GLY A 364 -37.36 19.32 11.88
CA GLY A 364 -38.46 18.40 12.15
C GLY A 364 -38.26 17.58 13.43
N THR A 365 -39.35 17.00 13.96
CA THR A 365 -39.30 16.01 15.03
C THR A 365 -40.04 14.74 14.60
N PRO A 366 -39.33 13.63 14.30
CA PRO A 366 -37.87 13.47 14.28
C PRO A 366 -37.21 14.18 13.10
N ALA A 367 -35.98 14.66 13.29
CA ALA A 367 -35.21 15.34 12.26
C ALA A 367 -34.87 14.41 11.09
N LYS A 368 -34.75 14.98 9.89
CA LYS A 368 -34.40 14.28 8.64
C LYS A 368 -33.27 14.99 7.92
N LEU A 369 -32.49 14.21 7.19
CA LEU A 369 -31.54 14.71 6.20
C LEU A 369 -32.31 15.27 5.00
N VAL A 370 -32.09 16.55 4.71
CA VAL A 370 -32.65 17.24 3.54
C VAL A 370 -31.58 17.46 2.47
N ASN A 371 -32.05 17.72 1.25
CA ASN A 371 -31.22 17.87 0.06
C ASN A 371 -30.39 16.61 -0.27
N VAL A 372 -30.83 15.42 0.13
CA VAL A 372 -30.14 14.17 -0.21
C VAL A 372 -30.58 13.64 -1.58
N SER A 373 -29.74 12.82 -2.19
CA SER A 373 -29.97 12.15 -3.48
C SER A 373 -29.22 10.81 -3.49
N LEU A 374 -29.49 9.95 -4.46
CA LEU A 374 -28.75 8.68 -4.62
C LEU A 374 -27.23 8.91 -4.71
N GLU A 375 -26.80 9.91 -5.49
CA GLU A 375 -25.39 10.30 -5.60
C GLU A 375 -24.82 10.76 -4.24
N ARG A 376 -25.58 11.57 -3.50
CA ARG A 376 -25.15 12.06 -2.17
C ARG A 376 -25.06 10.93 -1.15
N PHE A 377 -25.95 9.94 -1.18
CA PHE A 377 -25.82 8.74 -0.36
C PHE A 377 -24.62 7.87 -0.77
N ASP A 378 -24.26 7.79 -2.06
CA ASP A 378 -23.03 7.13 -2.48
C ASP A 378 -21.79 7.89 -1.98
N ARG A 379 -21.76 9.21 -2.09
CA ARG A 379 -20.67 10.03 -1.53
C ARG A 379 -20.56 9.88 -0.02
N LEU A 380 -21.68 9.90 0.71
CA LEU A 380 -21.72 9.67 2.15
C LEU A 380 -21.13 8.31 2.51
N GLN A 381 -21.55 7.22 1.83
CA GLN A 381 -21.02 5.90 2.19
C GLN A 381 -19.52 5.77 1.93
N ARG A 382 -19.01 6.33 0.82
CA ARG A 382 -17.58 6.36 0.51
C ARG A 382 -16.79 7.16 1.53
N MET A 383 -17.27 8.35 1.91
CA MET A 383 -16.62 9.21 2.89
C MET A 383 -16.59 8.57 4.29
N ILE A 384 -17.70 7.97 4.74
CA ILE A 384 -17.78 7.29 6.05
C ILE A 384 -16.78 6.13 6.09
N ARG A 385 -16.71 5.30 5.04
CA ARG A 385 -15.74 4.20 4.99
C ARG A 385 -14.31 4.72 4.97
N LEU A 386 -13.98 5.67 4.09
CA LEU A 386 -12.63 6.25 4.03
C LEU A 386 -12.18 6.82 5.38
N GLN A 387 -13.06 7.54 6.08
CA GLN A 387 -12.78 8.09 7.40
C GLN A 387 -12.45 6.99 8.42
N ARG A 388 -13.24 5.91 8.44
CA ARG A 388 -13.02 4.78 9.37
C ARG A 388 -11.71 4.06 9.11
N TRP A 389 -11.36 3.85 7.84
CA TRP A 389 -10.15 3.12 7.47
C TRP A 389 -8.87 3.94 7.67
N LEU A 390 -8.90 5.22 7.33
CA LEU A 390 -7.73 6.09 7.43
C LEU A 390 -7.57 6.72 8.82
N GLY A 391 -8.65 6.80 9.61
CA GLY A 391 -8.63 7.46 10.93
C GLY A 391 -8.43 8.98 10.87
N VAL A 392 -8.54 9.59 9.68
CA VAL A 392 -8.39 11.04 9.48
C VAL A 392 -9.72 11.74 9.73
N HIS A 393 -9.74 12.88 10.44
CA HIS A 393 -10.97 13.65 10.66
C HIS A 393 -11.66 14.04 9.34
N PHE A 394 -13.00 13.99 9.31
CA PHE A 394 -13.80 14.24 8.10
C PHE A 394 -13.38 15.50 7.36
N ALA A 395 -13.19 16.62 8.07
CA ALA A 395 -12.91 17.87 7.40
C ALA A 395 -11.52 17.94 6.74
N GLN A 396 -10.53 17.27 7.33
CA GLN A 396 -9.19 17.18 6.76
C GLN A 396 -9.15 16.18 5.61
N LEU A 397 -9.86 15.06 5.74
CA LEU A 397 -9.99 14.05 4.69
C LEU A 397 -10.71 14.62 3.46
N ASP A 398 -11.80 15.36 3.68
CA ASP A 398 -12.51 16.11 2.64
C ASP A 398 -11.57 17.07 1.92
N THR A 399 -10.84 17.90 2.67
CA THR A 399 -9.87 18.85 2.11
C THR A 399 -8.78 18.14 1.30
N LEU A 400 -8.27 17.01 1.78
CA LEU A 400 -7.26 16.19 1.10
C LEU A 400 -7.77 15.63 -0.23
N ILE A 401 -8.89 14.92 -0.23
CA ILE A 401 -9.39 14.29 -1.46
C ILE A 401 -9.88 15.32 -2.46
N VAL A 402 -10.50 16.41 -2.00
CA VAL A 402 -10.97 17.49 -2.88
C VAL A 402 -9.80 18.25 -3.47
N SER A 403 -8.70 18.45 -2.73
CA SER A 403 -7.48 19.06 -3.29
C SER A 403 -6.86 18.17 -4.36
N ALA A 404 -6.87 16.85 -4.18
CA ALA A 404 -6.47 15.91 -5.23
C ALA A 404 -7.36 16.02 -6.47
N MET A 405 -8.69 16.06 -6.29
CA MET A 405 -9.65 16.22 -7.39
C MET A 405 -9.47 17.55 -8.13
N ARG A 406 -9.23 18.65 -7.41
CA ARG A 406 -8.97 19.98 -8.00
C ARG A 406 -7.63 20.03 -8.72
N CYS A 407 -6.63 19.28 -8.28
CA CYS A 407 -5.35 19.13 -8.98
C CYS A 407 -5.50 18.45 -10.36
N GLU A 408 -6.61 17.72 -10.59
CA GLU A 408 -6.97 17.20 -11.92
C GLU A 408 -7.60 18.27 -12.84
N GLY A 409 -7.91 19.45 -12.31
CA GLY A 409 -8.46 20.60 -13.03
C GLY A 409 -9.88 20.36 -13.56
N THR A 410 -10.17 20.90 -14.75
CA THR A 410 -11.49 20.81 -15.41
C THR A 410 -11.92 19.37 -15.73
N ARG A 411 -11.00 18.41 -15.63
CA ARG A 411 -11.22 16.99 -15.94
C ARG A 411 -12.02 16.27 -14.84
N ASN A 412 -11.96 16.77 -13.61
CA ASN A 412 -12.70 16.24 -12.47
C ASN A 412 -13.59 17.32 -11.84
N SER A 413 -14.29 18.08 -12.67
CA SER A 413 -15.22 19.14 -12.22
C SER A 413 -16.35 18.61 -11.34
N ALA A 414 -16.71 17.34 -11.47
CA ALA A 414 -17.73 16.68 -10.67
C ALA A 414 -17.23 16.17 -9.29
N LEU A 415 -15.95 16.37 -8.94
CA LEU A 415 -15.37 15.92 -7.66
C LEU A 415 -15.61 14.43 -7.39
N ARG A 416 -15.30 13.58 -8.37
CA ARG A 416 -15.34 12.12 -8.25
C ARG A 416 -14.05 11.59 -7.63
N ILE A 417 -14.14 10.50 -6.88
CA ILE A 417 -12.94 9.74 -6.51
C ILE A 417 -12.46 9.02 -7.76
N THR A 418 -11.25 9.34 -8.21
CA THR A 418 -10.62 8.76 -9.39
C THR A 418 -9.41 7.92 -8.97
N HIS A 419 -8.77 7.27 -9.95
CA HIS A 419 -7.46 6.64 -9.77
C HIS A 419 -6.44 7.61 -9.16
N ASN A 420 -6.43 8.88 -9.59
CA ASN A 420 -5.52 9.90 -9.07
C ASN A 420 -5.82 10.28 -7.62
N THR A 421 -7.09 10.28 -7.21
CA THR A 421 -7.46 10.49 -5.80
C THR A 421 -6.87 9.37 -4.93
N LEU A 422 -6.95 8.11 -5.37
CA LEU A 422 -6.35 6.98 -4.64
C LEU A 422 -4.82 7.03 -4.64
N ARG A 423 -4.18 7.41 -5.76
CA ARG A 423 -2.72 7.64 -5.81
C ARG A 423 -2.29 8.72 -4.80
N ALA A 424 -3.03 9.83 -4.74
CA ALA A 424 -2.76 10.91 -3.81
C ALA A 424 -2.92 10.45 -2.35
N LEU A 425 -3.99 9.69 -2.04
CA LEU A 425 -4.19 9.09 -0.72
C LEU A 425 -3.04 8.14 -0.34
N GLY A 426 -2.56 7.32 -1.26
CA GLY A 426 -1.47 6.40 -0.96
C GLY A 426 -0.12 7.08 -0.77
N VAL A 427 0.23 8.07 -1.61
CA VAL A 427 1.43 8.89 -1.38
C VAL A 427 1.33 9.65 -0.06
N PHE A 428 0.14 10.18 0.29
CA PHE A 428 -0.11 10.79 1.59
C PHE A 428 0.12 9.80 2.72
N CYS A 429 -0.46 8.60 2.69
CA CYS A 429 -0.33 7.61 3.76
C CYS A 429 1.14 7.18 3.94
N TYR A 430 1.86 6.95 2.83
CA TYR A 430 3.28 6.63 2.85
C TYR A 430 4.12 7.74 3.52
N LEU A 431 3.93 9.00 3.10
CA LEU A 431 4.67 10.13 3.66
C LEU A 431 4.24 10.45 5.09
N SER A 432 2.97 10.26 5.43
CA SER A 432 2.43 10.49 6.78
C SER A 432 3.04 9.49 7.77
N LYS A 433 3.05 8.20 7.42
CA LYS A 433 3.64 7.14 8.25
C LYS A 433 5.13 7.38 8.52
N ARG A 434 5.86 7.90 7.52
CA ARG A 434 7.32 8.05 7.58
C ARG A 434 7.81 9.38 8.14
N TYR A 435 7.10 10.48 7.86
CA TYR A 435 7.53 11.84 8.17
C TYR A 435 6.54 12.60 9.08
N GLY A 436 5.43 11.98 9.51
CA GLY A 436 4.41 12.63 10.34
C GLY A 436 3.61 13.71 9.61
N LEU A 437 3.59 13.66 8.27
CA LEU A 437 2.90 14.63 7.40
C LEU A 437 1.39 14.64 7.67
N GLN A 438 0.82 15.84 7.83
CA GLN A 438 -0.60 16.02 8.10
C GLN A 438 -1.43 16.13 6.80
N ALA A 439 -2.69 15.70 6.86
CA ALA A 439 -3.58 15.66 5.68
C ALA A 439 -3.75 17.03 5.00
N GLU A 440 -3.93 18.10 5.78
CA GLU A 440 -4.07 19.47 5.26
C GLU A 440 -2.76 20.02 4.66
N GLU A 441 -1.61 19.59 5.17
CA GLU A 441 -0.31 19.97 4.61
C GLU A 441 -0.11 19.35 3.22
N PHE A 442 -0.45 18.07 3.08
CA PHE A 442 -0.40 17.41 1.77
C PHE A 442 -1.49 17.94 0.82
N ALA A 443 -2.68 18.29 1.34
CA ALA A 443 -3.72 18.96 0.55
C ALA A 443 -3.21 20.29 -0.03
N ALA A 444 -2.52 21.09 0.80
CA ALA A 444 -1.87 22.32 0.39
C ALA A 444 -0.78 22.09 -0.67
N TRP A 445 -0.19 20.89 -0.75
CA TRP A 445 0.75 20.50 -1.81
C TRP A 445 0.10 20.06 -3.11
N LEU A 446 -1.20 19.76 -3.13
CA LEU A 446 -1.92 19.43 -4.37
C LEU A 446 -2.65 20.63 -4.95
N HIS A 447 -3.13 21.54 -4.12
CA HIS A 447 -3.91 22.70 -4.56
C HIS A 447 -3.51 23.95 -3.78
N GLN A 448 -4.47 24.61 -3.12
CA GLN A 448 -4.28 25.82 -2.34
C GLN A 448 -4.17 25.51 -0.85
N LEU A 449 -3.44 26.37 -0.14
CA LEU A 449 -3.28 26.31 1.31
C LEU A 449 -4.64 26.51 2.00
N PRO A 450 -5.10 25.60 2.88
CA PRO A 450 -6.35 25.75 3.60
C PRO A 450 -6.39 27.00 4.50
N VAL A 451 -7.30 27.92 4.18
CA VAL A 451 -7.60 29.14 4.96
C VAL A 451 -8.82 28.98 5.87
N HIS A 452 -9.46 27.82 5.85
CA HIS A 452 -10.60 27.47 6.70
C HIS A 452 -10.20 26.40 7.73
N ALA A 453 -10.94 26.34 8.83
CA ALA A 453 -10.89 25.25 9.80
C ALA A 453 -12.26 25.02 10.44
N SER A 454 -12.44 23.86 11.08
CA SER A 454 -13.65 23.52 11.85
C SER A 454 -13.32 23.20 13.32
N GLY A 455 -14.34 23.21 14.18
CA GLY A 455 -14.18 22.94 15.62
C GLY A 455 -13.33 24.02 16.30
N ASP A 456 -12.42 23.63 17.18
CA ASP A 456 -11.55 24.57 17.91
C ASP A 456 -10.21 24.86 17.21
N ARG A 457 -10.00 24.30 16.01
CA ARG A 457 -8.73 24.40 15.29
C ARG A 457 -8.61 25.71 14.53
N MET A 458 -7.37 26.19 14.38
CA MET A 458 -7.02 27.29 13.48
C MET A 458 -6.77 26.76 12.06
N SER A 459 -6.92 27.61 11.04
CA SER A 459 -6.61 27.25 9.65
C SER A 459 -5.12 26.89 9.49
N LEU A 460 -4.77 26.06 8.50
CA LEU A 460 -3.37 25.75 8.24
C LEU A 460 -2.57 27.02 7.90
N PHE A 461 -3.18 27.96 7.18
CA PHE A 461 -2.61 29.29 6.93
C PHE A 461 -2.19 30.00 8.23
N ASP A 462 -3.09 30.08 9.21
CA ASP A 462 -2.78 30.76 10.48
C ASP A 462 -1.80 29.98 11.36
N GLN A 463 -1.88 28.65 11.34
CA GLN A 463 -0.90 27.79 12.03
C GLN A 463 0.53 28.01 11.52
N VAL A 464 0.70 28.38 10.25
CA VAL A 464 2.02 28.56 9.63
C VAL A 464 2.50 30.00 9.76
N PHE A 465 1.65 30.97 9.41
CA PHE A 465 2.08 32.37 9.28
C PHE A 465 1.62 33.29 10.43
N ASN A 466 0.55 32.92 11.15
CA ASN A 466 -0.09 33.78 12.16
C ASN A 466 -0.14 33.11 13.54
N ARG A 467 0.99 32.52 13.96
CA ARG A 467 1.08 31.82 15.25
C ARG A 467 0.92 32.78 16.42
N ALA A 468 0.15 32.36 17.43
CA ALA A 468 0.03 33.08 18.69
C ALA A 468 1.41 33.27 19.34
N GLY A 469 1.73 34.51 19.73
CA GLY A 469 3.02 34.86 20.33
C GLY A 469 4.11 35.28 19.34
N SER A 470 3.83 35.36 18.03
CA SER A 470 4.74 36.00 17.08
C SER A 470 4.90 37.49 17.36
N ALA A 471 6.13 38.01 17.33
CA ALA A 471 6.41 39.44 17.44
C ALA A 471 6.04 40.23 16.16
N LEU A 472 5.86 39.51 15.05
CA LEU A 472 5.46 40.11 13.78
C LEU A 472 3.94 40.31 13.73
N PRO A 473 3.45 41.35 13.02
CA PRO A 473 2.02 41.47 12.72
C PRO A 473 1.54 40.23 11.94
N PRO A 474 0.23 39.96 11.90
CA PRO A 474 -0.31 38.88 11.09
C PRO A 474 -0.12 39.15 9.58
N LEU A 475 0.13 38.10 8.81
CA LEU A 475 0.15 38.12 7.36
C LEU A 475 -1.30 38.09 6.83
N TYR A 476 -1.66 39.09 6.03
CA TYR A 476 -2.96 39.18 5.37
C TYR A 476 -2.90 38.74 3.91
N LEU A 477 -3.90 37.97 3.48
CA LEU A 477 -4.13 37.69 2.05
C LEU A 477 -5.07 38.75 1.46
N ASP A 478 -4.47 39.88 1.08
CA ASP A 478 -5.11 41.12 0.61
C ASP A 478 -4.72 41.49 -0.84
N SER A 479 -3.96 40.62 -1.51
CA SER A 479 -3.44 40.82 -2.88
C SER A 479 -2.43 41.98 -3.04
N ALA A 480 -1.95 42.57 -1.93
CA ALA A 480 -0.89 43.59 -1.98
C ALA A 480 0.44 42.98 -2.44
N THR A 481 1.37 43.82 -2.92
CA THR A 481 2.72 43.37 -3.28
C THR A 481 3.56 43.03 -2.04
N PHE A 482 4.55 42.16 -2.20
CA PHE A 482 5.44 41.77 -1.09
C PHE A 482 6.32 42.94 -0.63
N ASP A 483 6.08 43.41 0.59
CA ASP A 483 6.97 44.32 1.31
C ASP A 483 8.00 43.56 2.18
N ALA A 484 8.90 44.30 2.82
CA ALA A 484 9.93 43.73 3.69
C ALA A 484 9.33 42.90 4.85
N THR A 485 8.22 43.38 5.42
CA THR A 485 7.50 42.69 6.49
C THR A 485 6.94 41.34 6.02
N THR A 486 6.35 41.29 4.82
CA THR A 486 5.86 40.04 4.20
C THR A 486 6.97 39.03 4.04
N ARG A 487 8.13 39.47 3.52
CA ARG A 487 9.28 38.59 3.34
C ARG A 487 9.76 38.03 4.68
N GLN A 488 9.79 38.86 5.72
CA GLN A 488 10.14 38.42 7.07
C GLN A 488 9.10 37.42 7.63
N GLN A 489 7.80 37.67 7.45
CA GLN A 489 6.72 36.75 7.85
C GLN A 489 6.84 35.40 7.13
N LEU A 490 7.07 35.40 5.81
CA LEU A 490 7.27 34.18 5.03
C LEU A 490 8.52 33.42 5.50
N CYS A 491 9.64 34.13 5.71
CA CYS A 491 10.87 33.55 6.23
C CYS A 491 10.65 32.88 7.59
N THR A 492 10.01 33.57 8.54
CA THR A 492 9.75 33.01 9.88
C THR A 492 8.79 31.82 9.86
N GLY A 493 7.68 31.89 9.10
CA GLY A 493 6.69 30.81 9.03
C GLY A 493 7.22 29.55 8.34
N LEU A 494 8.06 29.71 7.32
CA LEU A 494 8.58 28.59 6.51
C LEU A 494 9.96 28.10 6.95
N GLY A 495 10.68 28.88 7.77
CA GLY A 495 12.07 28.61 8.14
C GLY A 495 13.04 28.92 7.00
N LEU A 496 12.80 29.99 6.27
CA LEU A 496 13.63 30.47 5.14
C LEU A 496 14.46 31.69 5.54
N GLN A 497 15.38 32.07 4.67
CA GLN A 497 16.14 33.33 4.75
C GLN A 497 15.83 34.19 3.51
N ASP A 498 15.91 35.51 3.64
CA ASP A 498 15.71 36.43 2.50
C ASP A 498 17.01 36.56 1.67
N THR A 499 17.40 35.47 1.02
CA THR A 499 18.61 35.35 0.20
C THR A 499 18.29 34.79 -1.18
N GLN A 500 19.22 34.97 -2.13
CA GLN A 500 19.13 34.42 -3.50
C GLN A 500 19.01 32.89 -3.56
N GLU A 501 19.41 32.20 -2.49
CA GLU A 501 19.36 30.73 -2.41
C GLU A 501 18.14 30.18 -1.67
N SER A 502 17.31 31.06 -1.09
CA SER A 502 16.19 30.68 -0.24
C SER A 502 14.88 31.36 -0.69
N LEU A 503 14.36 32.38 0.02
CA LEU A 503 13.08 32.99 -0.35
C LEU A 503 13.10 33.65 -1.74
N GLN A 504 14.18 34.34 -2.11
CA GLN A 504 14.25 35.04 -3.40
C GLN A 504 14.32 34.07 -4.58
N LEU A 505 14.75 32.82 -4.36
CA LEU A 505 14.70 31.76 -5.37
C LEU A 505 13.26 31.32 -5.70
N LEU A 506 12.34 31.51 -4.75
CA LEU A 506 10.92 31.15 -4.88
C LEU A 506 10.08 32.28 -5.48
N ILE A 507 10.59 33.50 -5.45
CA ILE A 507 9.92 34.69 -5.99
C ILE A 507 10.44 34.92 -7.41
N SER A 508 9.53 35.09 -8.38
CA SER A 508 9.93 35.41 -9.75
C SER A 508 10.67 36.76 -9.79
N PRO A 509 11.83 36.87 -10.48
CA PRO A 509 12.54 38.15 -10.62
C PRO A 509 11.80 39.12 -11.55
N ASP A 510 11.02 38.60 -12.51
CA ASP A 510 10.40 39.38 -13.59
C ASP A 510 9.01 39.95 -13.25
N GLN A 511 8.37 39.46 -12.18
CA GLN A 511 7.03 39.90 -11.77
C GLN A 511 6.95 40.09 -10.25
N PRO A 512 6.36 41.20 -9.76
CA PRO A 512 6.24 41.43 -8.33
C PRO A 512 5.29 40.38 -7.71
N ALA A 513 5.80 39.60 -6.76
CA ALA A 513 4.96 38.67 -6.01
C ALA A 513 3.93 39.43 -5.15
N THR A 514 2.71 38.87 -5.11
CA THR A 514 1.56 39.44 -4.39
C THR A 514 1.07 38.49 -3.31
N ARG A 515 0.43 39.03 -2.27
CA ARG A 515 -0.16 38.30 -1.13
C ARG A 515 -1.48 37.61 -1.53
N THR A 516 -1.45 36.86 -2.63
CA THR A 516 -2.56 36.01 -3.09
C THR A 516 -2.43 34.62 -2.51
N ILE A 517 -3.56 33.92 -2.38
CA ILE A 517 -3.54 32.54 -1.89
C ILE A 517 -2.73 31.62 -2.81
N GLU A 518 -2.75 31.86 -4.14
CA GLU A 518 -2.00 31.10 -5.13
C GLU A 518 -0.49 31.25 -4.92
N THR A 519 0.00 32.50 -4.83
CA THR A 519 1.44 32.78 -4.66
C THR A 519 1.95 32.26 -3.32
N VAL A 520 1.20 32.46 -2.23
CA VAL A 520 1.61 31.93 -0.91
C VAL A 520 1.57 30.39 -0.88
N SER A 521 0.62 29.76 -1.57
CA SER A 521 0.54 28.29 -1.68
C SER A 521 1.72 27.71 -2.46
N GLU A 522 2.15 28.37 -3.54
CA GLU A 522 3.34 27.99 -4.32
C GLU A 522 4.62 28.02 -3.47
N ILE A 523 4.84 29.11 -2.72
CA ILE A 523 6.00 29.28 -1.84
C ILE A 523 5.95 28.25 -0.70
N TYR A 524 4.78 28.09 -0.06
CA TYR A 524 4.55 27.10 0.99
C TYR A 524 4.90 25.69 0.54
N ARG A 525 4.39 25.27 -0.63
CA ARG A 525 4.60 23.94 -1.20
C ARG A 525 6.09 23.65 -1.38
N GLN A 526 6.81 24.53 -2.07
CA GLN A 526 8.25 24.34 -2.32
C GLN A 526 9.07 24.31 -1.01
N ALA A 527 8.81 25.23 -0.10
CA ALA A 527 9.54 25.30 1.17
C ALA A 527 9.25 24.09 2.08
N ARG A 528 7.99 23.67 2.19
CA ARG A 528 7.60 22.55 3.05
C ARG A 528 8.01 21.20 2.48
N ILE A 529 7.97 21.00 1.16
CA ILE A 529 8.51 19.77 0.53
C ILE A 529 10.01 19.66 0.81
N ALA A 530 10.78 20.73 0.58
CA ALA A 530 12.22 20.75 0.85
C ALA A 530 12.50 20.42 2.33
N ARG A 531 11.77 21.07 3.25
CA ARG A 531 11.90 20.84 4.69
C ARG A 531 11.50 19.43 5.12
N LEU A 532 10.47 18.83 4.54
CA LEU A 532 10.06 17.44 4.83
C LEU A 532 11.20 16.47 4.53
N PHE A 533 11.84 16.64 3.37
CA PHE A 533 12.96 15.81 2.95
C PHE A 533 14.29 16.21 3.58
N GLY A 534 14.32 17.24 4.42
CA GLY A 534 15.51 17.69 5.15
C GLY A 534 16.61 18.26 4.24
N VAL A 535 16.21 18.93 3.16
CA VAL A 535 17.11 19.62 2.22
C VAL A 535 16.73 21.11 2.15
N SER A 536 17.67 21.97 1.74
CA SER A 536 17.37 23.37 1.45
C SER A 536 16.49 23.52 0.19
N VAL A 537 15.88 24.70 0.01
CA VAL A 537 15.08 25.00 -1.19
C VAL A 537 15.91 24.93 -2.47
N MET A 538 17.14 25.46 -2.42
CA MET A 538 18.10 25.37 -3.53
C MET A 538 18.38 23.91 -3.89
N GLU A 539 18.76 23.08 -2.90
CA GLU A 539 19.06 21.67 -3.12
C GLU A 539 17.83 20.91 -3.64
N CYS A 540 16.64 21.18 -3.11
CA CYS A 540 15.40 20.56 -3.58
C CYS A 540 15.13 20.85 -5.07
N ARG A 541 15.36 22.09 -5.51
CA ARG A 541 15.20 22.47 -6.92
C ARG A 541 16.29 21.85 -7.80
N GLN A 542 17.53 21.83 -7.33
CA GLN A 542 18.64 21.16 -8.04
C GLN A 542 18.39 19.66 -8.19
N LEU A 543 17.88 19.00 -7.14
CA LEU A 543 17.46 17.59 -7.18
C LEU A 543 16.33 17.38 -8.17
N ALA A 544 15.29 18.22 -8.13
CA ALA A 544 14.17 18.14 -9.07
C ALA A 544 14.65 18.30 -10.53
N GLN A 545 15.56 19.23 -10.78
CA GLN A 545 16.16 19.45 -12.11
C GLN A 545 16.98 18.23 -12.56
N MET A 546 17.72 17.59 -11.66
CA MET A 546 18.48 16.39 -11.97
C MET A 546 17.58 15.18 -12.27
N LEU A 547 16.49 15.01 -11.53
CA LEU A 547 15.58 13.86 -11.63
C LEU A 547 14.60 13.95 -12.80
N GLY A 548 14.10 15.14 -13.12
CA GLY A 548 13.03 15.32 -14.12
C GLY A 548 13.17 16.57 -14.99
N LYS A 549 14.37 17.16 -15.04
CA LYS A 549 14.70 18.35 -15.83
C LYS A 549 13.70 19.49 -15.54
N ALA A 550 13.17 20.12 -16.60
CA ALA A 550 12.25 21.25 -16.48
C ALA A 550 10.85 20.84 -15.99
N ASN A 551 10.40 19.59 -16.20
CA ASN A 551 9.04 19.17 -15.84
C ASN A 551 8.84 19.20 -14.32
N PHE A 552 9.75 18.64 -13.52
CA PHE A 552 9.61 18.61 -12.07
C PHE A 552 9.68 20.00 -11.42
N LEU A 553 10.50 20.90 -11.96
CA LEU A 553 10.49 22.29 -11.50
C LEU A 553 9.14 22.96 -11.74
N MET A 554 8.47 22.66 -12.86
CA MET A 554 7.11 23.14 -13.12
C MET A 554 6.10 22.51 -12.15
N GLN A 555 6.20 21.21 -11.88
CA GLN A 555 5.30 20.51 -10.92
C GLN A 555 5.43 21.04 -9.49
N LEU A 556 6.63 21.45 -9.05
CA LEU A 556 6.85 22.08 -7.75
C LEU A 556 6.11 23.41 -7.59
N ARG A 557 5.95 24.15 -8.69
CA ARG A 557 5.23 25.43 -8.71
C ARG A 557 3.73 25.22 -8.88
N ASN A 558 3.37 24.49 -9.94
CA ASN A 558 2.01 24.24 -10.40
C ASN A 558 1.79 22.72 -10.52
N PRO A 559 1.34 22.05 -9.45
CA PRO A 559 1.15 20.61 -9.45
C PRO A 559 0.02 20.22 -10.41
N THR A 560 0.24 19.12 -11.14
CA THR A 560 -0.75 18.51 -12.02
C THR A 560 -0.73 16.99 -11.83
N LEU A 561 -1.87 16.34 -12.06
CA LEU A 561 -1.99 14.88 -12.07
C LEU A 561 -2.25 14.37 -13.48
N ARG A 562 -1.65 13.22 -13.82
CA ARG A 562 -1.71 12.64 -15.17
C ARG A 562 -3.13 12.15 -15.53
N ASN A 563 -3.44 12.15 -16.83
CA ASN A 563 -4.78 11.81 -17.35
C ASN A 563 -5.07 10.33 -17.40
N LYS A 564 -4.09 9.56 -17.85
CA LYS A 564 -4.17 8.12 -17.99
C LYS A 564 -3.29 7.49 -16.92
N PRO A 565 -3.62 6.29 -16.44
CA PRO A 565 -2.73 5.54 -15.54
C PRO A 565 -1.31 5.42 -16.10
N LYS A 566 -1.17 5.44 -17.44
CA LYS A 566 0.09 5.54 -18.17
C LYS A 566 0.32 6.97 -18.64
N GLY A 567 1.46 7.57 -18.31
CA GLY A 567 1.81 8.91 -18.81
C GLY A 567 3.12 9.43 -18.26
N VAL A 568 3.45 10.65 -18.67
CA VAL A 568 4.59 11.43 -18.17
C VAL A 568 4.51 11.53 -16.64
N SER A 569 5.67 11.53 -15.98
CA SER A 569 5.78 11.71 -14.54
C SER A 569 5.09 12.99 -14.09
N ASP A 570 4.17 12.86 -13.14
CA ASP A 570 3.39 13.96 -12.59
C ASP A 570 3.87 14.36 -11.19
N PHE A 571 3.12 15.24 -10.52
CA PHE A 571 3.50 15.74 -9.20
C PHE A 571 3.70 14.62 -8.16
N LEU A 572 2.87 13.58 -8.16
CA LEU A 572 2.97 12.48 -7.20
C LEU A 572 4.22 11.63 -7.46
N ASP A 573 4.57 11.42 -8.73
CA ASP A 573 5.80 10.70 -9.08
C ASP A 573 7.01 11.50 -8.64
N MET A 574 7.03 12.80 -8.93
CA MET A 574 8.09 13.69 -8.47
C MET A 574 8.31 13.59 -6.96
N LEU A 575 7.25 13.56 -6.15
CA LEU A 575 7.37 13.37 -4.70
C LEU A 575 8.06 12.05 -4.34
N MET A 576 7.69 10.94 -5.00
CA MET A 576 8.34 9.65 -4.78
C MET A 576 9.81 9.64 -5.24
N HIS A 577 10.15 10.37 -6.30
CA HIS A 577 11.53 10.48 -6.81
C HIS A 577 12.39 11.34 -5.86
N LEU A 578 11.85 12.46 -5.35
CA LEU A 578 12.52 13.32 -4.37
C LEU A 578 12.70 12.60 -3.03
N GLU A 579 11.70 11.83 -2.58
CA GLU A 579 11.79 11.02 -1.36
C GLU A 579 12.91 9.98 -1.49
N TRP A 580 12.94 9.23 -2.59
CA TRP A 580 13.98 8.26 -2.85
C TRP A 580 15.37 8.90 -2.89
N ALA A 581 15.52 10.00 -3.63
CA ALA A 581 16.81 10.67 -3.80
C ALA A 581 17.32 11.26 -2.48
N SER A 582 16.46 11.98 -1.75
CA SER A 582 16.83 12.58 -0.46
C SER A 582 17.26 11.53 0.56
N ARG A 583 16.56 10.38 0.60
CA ARG A 583 16.95 9.25 1.43
C ARG A 583 18.29 8.66 1.01
N TRP A 584 18.48 8.44 -0.29
CA TRP A 584 19.72 7.89 -0.83
C TRP A 584 20.94 8.77 -0.50
N PHE A 585 20.81 10.11 -0.60
CA PHE A 585 21.88 11.04 -0.21
C PHE A 585 22.20 10.95 1.29
N LYS A 586 21.17 10.85 2.15
CA LYS A 586 21.35 10.69 3.61
C LYS A 586 22.02 9.37 3.97
N GLU A 587 21.61 8.26 3.34
CA GLU A 587 22.12 6.91 3.62
C GLU A 587 23.59 6.74 3.18
N ASN A 588 24.01 7.40 2.08
CA ASN A 588 25.36 7.25 1.54
C ASN A 588 26.33 8.35 1.98
N GLY A 589 25.88 9.36 2.74
CA GLY A 589 26.72 10.48 3.19
C GLY A 589 27.26 11.37 2.05
N SER A 590 26.75 11.20 0.83
CA SER A 590 27.14 11.98 -0.34
C SER A 590 26.50 13.36 -0.28
N SER A 591 27.27 14.43 -0.53
CA SER A 591 26.70 15.77 -0.68
C SER A 591 26.17 15.98 -2.10
N LEU A 592 25.05 16.71 -2.24
CA LEU A 592 24.54 17.07 -3.55
C LEU A 592 25.56 17.90 -4.35
N ALA A 593 26.32 18.75 -3.67
CA ALA A 593 27.41 19.52 -4.27
C ALA A 593 28.48 18.62 -4.91
N LEU A 594 28.89 17.54 -4.23
CA LEU A 594 29.83 16.57 -4.78
C LEU A 594 29.23 15.88 -6.02
N PHE A 595 27.95 15.49 -5.95
CA PHE A 595 27.30 14.82 -7.07
C PHE A 595 27.17 15.74 -8.30
N ARG A 596 26.90 17.03 -8.08
CA ARG A 596 26.90 18.05 -9.14
C ARG A 596 28.28 18.28 -9.74
N HIS A 597 29.33 18.29 -8.93
CA HIS A 597 30.73 18.32 -9.39
C HIS A 597 31.07 17.10 -10.24
N GLN A 598 30.73 15.89 -9.75
CA GLN A 598 30.90 14.63 -10.47
C GLN A 598 30.14 14.61 -11.81
N LEU A 599 28.98 15.26 -11.90
CA LEU A 599 28.19 15.42 -13.12
C LEU A 599 28.62 16.61 -13.98
N LEU A 600 29.67 17.34 -13.60
CA LEU A 600 30.17 18.47 -14.38
C LEU A 600 29.11 19.59 -14.55
N LEU A 601 28.21 19.74 -13.57
CA LEU A 601 27.17 20.77 -13.55
C LEU A 601 27.67 22.12 -13.02
N ASP A 602 28.76 22.12 -12.24
CA ASP A 602 29.34 23.32 -11.65
C ASP A 602 30.58 23.77 -12.45
N HIS A 603 30.68 25.06 -12.76
CA HIS A 603 31.68 25.62 -13.68
C HIS A 603 33.10 25.75 -13.10
N LYS A 604 33.35 25.25 -11.87
CA LYS A 604 34.62 25.43 -11.16
C LYS A 604 35.62 24.32 -11.52
N ALA A 605 35.91 24.10 -12.80
CA ALA A 605 36.95 23.16 -13.22
C ALA A 605 38.34 23.80 -13.07
N GLN A 606 39.10 23.40 -12.05
CA GLN A 606 40.48 23.87 -11.82
C GLN A 606 41.55 23.03 -12.54
N ASP A 607 41.16 22.14 -13.46
CA ASP A 607 42.09 21.25 -14.17
C ASP A 607 42.64 21.88 -15.46
N PRO A 608 43.97 21.88 -15.68
CA PRO A 608 44.58 22.51 -16.85
C PRO A 608 44.23 21.83 -18.17
N ALA A 609 44.08 20.49 -18.19
CA ALA A 609 43.71 19.76 -19.41
C ALA A 609 42.24 20.04 -19.78
N ILE A 610 41.33 20.09 -18.80
CA ILE A 610 39.94 20.48 -19.04
C ILE A 610 39.84 21.92 -19.55
N ASN A 611 40.62 22.85 -18.99
CA ASN A 611 40.67 24.23 -19.47
C ASN A 611 41.17 24.32 -20.92
N LEU A 612 42.16 23.51 -21.32
CA LEU A 612 42.60 23.41 -22.71
C LEU A 612 41.53 22.81 -23.63
N LEU A 613 40.82 21.76 -23.19
CA LEU A 613 39.72 21.17 -23.93
C LEU A 613 38.57 22.18 -24.15
N LEU A 614 38.20 22.91 -23.10
CA LEU A 614 37.18 23.96 -23.17
C LEU A 614 37.61 25.10 -24.11
N LYS A 615 38.89 25.51 -24.07
CA LYS A 615 39.43 26.54 -24.95
C LYS A 615 39.40 26.12 -26.42
N GLU A 616 39.85 24.90 -26.73
CA GLU A 616 39.79 24.36 -28.10
C GLU A 616 38.35 24.21 -28.59
N PHE A 617 37.44 23.73 -27.74
CA PHE A 617 36.03 23.60 -28.09
C PHE A 617 35.35 24.96 -28.32
N ALA A 618 35.64 25.96 -27.48
CA ALA A 618 35.13 27.33 -27.64
C ALA A 618 35.67 28.02 -28.91
N SER A 619 36.82 27.59 -29.43
CA SER A 619 37.38 28.10 -30.69
C SER A 619 36.60 27.64 -31.93
N TYR A 620 35.79 26.58 -31.80
CA TYR A 620 34.97 26.06 -32.88
C TYR A 620 33.64 26.81 -32.99
N ASP A 621 33.28 27.24 -34.20
CA ASP A 621 32.02 27.92 -34.46
C ASP A 621 30.84 26.93 -34.42
N GLN A 622 30.22 26.79 -33.25
CA GLN A 622 29.01 25.97 -33.06
C GLN A 622 27.83 26.42 -33.95
N ALA A 623 27.85 27.67 -34.45
CA ALA A 623 26.85 28.17 -35.39
C ALA A 623 27.17 27.84 -36.86
N SER A 624 28.29 27.16 -37.16
CA SER A 624 28.74 26.82 -38.51
C SER A 624 27.63 26.15 -39.33
N LEU A 625 26.99 25.09 -38.79
CA LEU A 625 25.87 24.39 -39.46
C LEU A 625 24.73 25.36 -39.78
N SER A 626 24.32 26.19 -38.83
CA SER A 626 23.20 27.12 -39.03
C SER A 626 23.52 28.22 -40.04
N LYS A 627 24.75 28.75 -40.03
CA LYS A 627 25.22 29.77 -40.98
C LYS A 627 25.36 29.20 -42.38
N GLN A 628 25.89 27.98 -42.52
CA GLN A 628 26.03 27.30 -43.80
C GLN A 628 24.66 26.89 -44.37
N LEU A 629 23.73 26.43 -43.52
CA LEU A 629 22.35 26.10 -43.91
C LEU A 629 21.58 27.34 -44.42
N GLN A 630 21.77 28.51 -43.83
CA GLN A 630 21.17 29.77 -44.30
C GLN A 630 21.67 30.21 -45.68
N ARG A 631 22.84 29.72 -46.13
CA ARG A 631 23.42 30.03 -47.45
C ARG A 631 22.90 29.09 -48.55
N LEU A 632 22.27 27.97 -48.19
CA LEU A 632 21.71 27.02 -49.15
C LEU A 632 20.34 27.50 -49.65
N THR A 633 20.14 27.41 -50.97
CA THR A 633 18.83 27.62 -51.59
C THR A 633 18.03 26.32 -51.54
N LEU A 634 17.40 26.05 -50.39
CA LEU A 634 16.57 24.86 -50.21
C LEU A 634 15.17 25.05 -50.84
N PRO A 635 14.56 23.96 -51.34
CA PRO A 635 13.25 24.02 -51.99
C PRO A 635 12.17 24.64 -51.12
N LYS A 636 11.35 25.49 -51.74
CA LYS A 636 10.10 26.01 -51.18
C LYS A 636 8.94 25.52 -52.05
N GLN A 637 7.74 25.57 -51.50
CA GLN A 637 6.55 25.32 -52.30
C GLN A 637 6.52 26.31 -53.48
N PRO A 638 6.33 25.83 -54.72
CA PRO A 638 6.32 26.72 -55.87
C PRO A 638 5.00 27.50 -55.96
N ASP A 639 5.09 28.75 -56.42
CA ASP A 639 3.99 29.73 -56.38
C ASP A 639 2.82 29.40 -57.35
N ASP A 640 2.96 28.36 -58.17
CA ASP A 640 1.99 27.87 -59.14
C ASP A 640 0.91 26.95 -58.53
N GLU A 641 1.00 26.62 -57.24
CA GLU A 641 0.10 25.70 -56.55
C GLU A 641 -0.97 26.42 -55.68
N PRO A 642 -2.26 26.04 -55.78
CA PRO A 642 -3.36 26.76 -55.13
C PRO A 642 -3.52 26.50 -53.62
N ALA A 643 -2.91 25.45 -53.07
CA ALA A 643 -3.05 25.07 -51.66
C ALA A 643 -1.75 25.29 -50.89
N SER A 644 -1.76 26.14 -49.87
CA SER A 644 -0.57 26.40 -49.03
C SER A 644 -0.26 25.19 -48.14
N LEU A 645 0.93 24.62 -48.32
CA LEU A 645 1.52 23.60 -47.45
C LEU A 645 2.25 24.26 -46.26
N PRO A 646 2.38 23.56 -45.11
CA PRO A 646 3.17 24.07 -43.98
C PRO A 646 4.63 24.27 -44.37
N VAL A 647 5.22 25.38 -43.93
CA VAL A 647 6.64 25.72 -44.20
C VAL A 647 7.54 24.61 -43.65
N VAL A 648 8.42 24.09 -44.51
CA VAL A 648 9.40 23.07 -44.12
C VAL A 648 10.49 23.70 -43.25
N ASP A 649 10.64 23.20 -42.02
CA ASP A 649 11.73 23.60 -41.13
C ASP A 649 13.00 22.80 -41.44
N TRP A 650 13.73 23.25 -42.44
CA TRP A 650 14.99 22.64 -42.87
C TRP A 650 16.06 22.61 -41.76
N LYS A 651 16.01 23.55 -40.81
CA LYS A 651 16.94 23.59 -39.68
C LYS A 651 16.72 22.36 -38.81
N SER A 652 15.50 22.13 -38.32
CA SER A 652 15.21 20.95 -37.47
C SER A 652 15.43 19.62 -38.20
N LEU A 653 15.16 19.55 -39.50
CA LEU A 653 15.45 18.35 -40.31
C LEU A 653 16.96 18.07 -40.38
N ALA A 654 17.81 19.08 -40.60
CA ALA A 654 19.26 18.91 -40.62
C ALA A 654 19.81 18.48 -39.24
N TYR A 655 19.29 19.05 -38.15
CA TYR A 655 19.62 18.61 -36.78
C TYR A 655 19.19 17.15 -36.55
N THR A 656 18.00 16.78 -37.01
CA THR A 656 17.47 15.42 -36.86
C THR A 656 18.31 14.42 -37.66
N ALA A 657 18.74 14.77 -38.87
CA ALA A 657 19.64 13.96 -39.67
C ALA A 657 21.00 13.76 -38.96
N LEU A 658 21.57 14.81 -38.38
CA LEU A 658 22.82 14.72 -37.59
C LEU A 658 22.65 13.84 -36.34
N GLN A 659 21.51 13.92 -35.66
CA GLN A 659 21.18 13.02 -34.54
C GLN A 659 21.05 11.56 -34.99
N ARG A 660 20.43 11.30 -36.15
CA ARG A 660 20.30 9.95 -36.72
C ARG A 660 21.63 9.36 -37.14
N MET A 661 22.54 10.18 -37.69
CA MET A 661 23.92 9.76 -37.99
C MET A 661 24.69 9.29 -36.74
N ARG A 662 24.30 9.70 -35.53
CA ARG A 662 24.89 9.21 -34.27
C ARG A 662 24.51 7.75 -33.95
N LEU A 663 23.48 7.20 -34.60
CA LEU A 663 22.98 5.83 -34.41
C LEU A 663 23.55 4.84 -35.46
N ASP A 664 24.77 5.06 -35.94
CA ASP A 664 25.44 4.23 -36.96
C ASP A 664 24.76 4.21 -38.35
N THR A 665 24.11 5.31 -38.75
CA THR A 665 23.52 5.44 -40.09
C THR A 665 24.42 6.25 -41.04
N THR A 666 24.45 5.89 -42.33
CA THR A 666 25.12 6.70 -43.35
C THR A 666 24.38 8.01 -43.55
N ILE A 667 25.07 9.04 -44.05
CA ILE A 667 24.46 10.36 -44.34
C ILE A 667 23.24 10.20 -45.25
N GLU A 668 23.37 9.37 -46.29
CA GLU A 668 22.31 9.09 -47.25
C GLU A 668 21.10 8.43 -46.60
N ALA A 669 21.31 7.39 -45.78
CA ALA A 669 20.23 6.69 -45.09
C ALA A 669 19.53 7.59 -44.05
N ALA A 670 20.29 8.40 -43.31
CA ALA A 670 19.74 9.36 -42.36
C ALA A 670 18.88 10.43 -43.05
N LEU A 671 19.33 10.93 -44.20
CA LEU A 671 18.57 11.90 -45.00
C LEU A 671 17.35 11.26 -45.66
N ASP A 672 17.45 10.03 -46.18
CA ASP A 672 16.30 9.31 -46.76
C ASP A 672 15.20 9.11 -45.73
N GLU A 673 15.54 8.73 -44.51
CA GLU A 673 14.57 8.55 -43.43
C GLU A 673 13.90 9.89 -43.03
N VAL A 674 14.70 10.95 -42.83
CA VAL A 674 14.20 12.26 -42.39
C VAL A 674 13.38 12.96 -43.47
N LEU A 675 13.74 12.81 -44.74
CA LEU A 675 13.08 13.48 -45.86
C LEU A 675 11.87 12.70 -46.39
N SER A 676 11.72 11.42 -46.04
CA SER A 676 10.61 10.56 -46.51
C SER A 676 9.20 11.11 -46.23
N SER A 677 9.04 11.87 -45.14
CA SER A 677 7.74 12.44 -44.73
C SER A 677 7.52 13.89 -45.15
N VAL A 678 8.49 14.52 -45.81
CA VAL A 678 8.44 15.94 -46.20
C VAL A 678 7.56 16.09 -47.45
N LYS A 679 6.62 17.04 -47.42
CA LYS A 679 5.80 17.41 -48.57
C LYS A 679 6.12 18.84 -48.97
N VAL A 680 6.71 19.01 -50.17
CA VAL A 680 7.10 20.32 -50.71
C VAL A 680 6.16 20.78 -51.83
N SER A 681 5.50 19.84 -52.52
CA SER A 681 4.59 20.09 -53.64
C SER A 681 3.37 19.16 -53.55
N ILE A 682 2.26 19.55 -54.19
CA ILE A 682 1.03 18.73 -54.29
C ILE A 682 1.25 17.55 -55.26
N ASP A 683 2.16 17.69 -56.23
CA ASP A 683 2.54 16.66 -57.18
C ASP A 683 3.62 15.75 -56.59
N ALA A 684 3.35 14.43 -56.57
CA ALA A 684 4.26 13.41 -56.06
C ALA A 684 5.57 13.32 -56.87
N THR A 685 5.52 13.56 -58.18
CA THR A 685 6.70 13.49 -59.05
C THR A 685 7.62 14.71 -58.85
N ARG A 686 7.02 15.90 -58.74
CA ARG A 686 7.73 17.16 -58.46
C ARG A 686 8.29 17.19 -57.04
N THR A 687 7.54 16.66 -56.07
CA THR A 687 8.01 16.49 -54.69
C THR A 687 9.27 15.62 -54.64
N LYS A 688 9.28 14.50 -55.37
CA LYS A 688 10.45 13.62 -55.44
C LYS A 688 11.69 14.35 -55.97
N HIS A 689 11.55 15.10 -57.07
CA HIS A 689 12.66 15.88 -57.64
C HIS A 689 13.19 16.96 -56.69
N LEU A 690 12.31 17.69 -56.01
CA LEU A 690 12.71 18.73 -55.04
C LEU A 690 13.38 18.11 -53.81
N ILE A 691 12.90 16.96 -53.33
CA ILE A 691 13.54 16.22 -52.23
C ILE A 691 14.93 15.72 -52.65
N ASP A 692 15.09 15.18 -53.86
CA ASP A 692 16.38 14.72 -54.37
C ASP A 692 17.40 15.87 -54.47
N GLN A 693 16.94 17.06 -54.92
CA GLN A 693 17.76 18.27 -54.93
C GLN A 693 18.16 18.71 -53.50
N ALA A 694 17.21 18.76 -52.57
CA ALA A 694 17.49 19.09 -51.17
C ALA A 694 18.44 18.08 -50.52
N LYS A 695 18.29 16.79 -50.82
CA LYS A 695 19.13 15.71 -50.32
C LYS A 695 20.59 15.87 -50.75
N SER A 696 20.83 16.24 -52.01
CA SER A 696 22.19 16.51 -52.52
C SER A 696 22.86 17.67 -51.75
N GLU A 697 22.16 18.80 -51.62
CA GLU A 697 22.66 19.98 -50.90
C GLU A 697 22.89 19.71 -49.41
N LEU A 698 21.94 19.03 -48.74
CA LEU A 698 22.06 18.66 -47.33
C LEU A 698 23.14 17.60 -47.09
N SER A 699 23.35 16.68 -48.01
CA SER A 699 24.43 15.67 -47.91
C SER A 699 25.81 16.33 -47.95
N ASN A 700 26.00 17.29 -48.87
CA ASN A 700 27.24 18.07 -48.95
C ASN A 700 27.48 18.87 -47.67
N LEU A 701 26.44 19.53 -47.14
CA LEU A 701 26.51 20.27 -45.87
C LEU A 701 26.88 19.35 -44.70
N LEU A 702 26.16 18.25 -44.51
CA LEU A 702 26.40 17.31 -43.41
C LEU A 702 27.78 16.66 -43.51
N SER A 703 28.28 16.40 -44.71
CA SER A 703 29.64 15.88 -44.91
C SER A 703 30.71 16.91 -44.53
N THR A 704 30.49 18.19 -44.84
CA THR A 704 31.38 19.30 -44.48
C THR A 704 31.44 19.46 -42.96
N VAL A 705 30.27 19.55 -42.31
CA VAL A 705 30.17 19.65 -40.85
C VAL A 705 30.77 18.42 -40.16
N ARG A 706 30.55 17.21 -40.69
CA ARG A 706 31.19 16.00 -40.18
C ARG A 706 32.72 16.09 -40.23
N ASN A 707 33.29 16.60 -41.32
CA ASN A 707 34.75 16.75 -41.46
C ASN A 707 35.31 17.84 -40.53
N GLU A 708 34.58 18.94 -40.34
CA GLU A 708 34.94 20.00 -39.38
C GLU A 708 34.97 19.44 -37.94
N LEU A 709 33.95 18.67 -37.55
CA LEU A 709 33.86 18.03 -36.24
C LEU A 709 34.92 16.94 -36.04
N TRP A 710 35.29 16.21 -37.09
CA TRP A 710 36.41 15.27 -37.06
C TRP A 710 37.74 15.96 -36.78
N SER A 711 37.99 17.08 -37.47
CA SER A 711 39.19 17.90 -37.25
C SER A 711 39.24 18.42 -35.81
N LEU A 712 38.11 18.89 -35.28
CA LEU A 712 37.99 19.29 -33.87
C LEU A 712 38.28 18.12 -32.93
N TYR A 713 37.65 16.95 -33.14
CA TYR A 713 37.91 15.75 -32.34
C TYR A 713 39.39 15.36 -32.36
N GLY A 714 40.05 15.44 -33.51
CA GLY A 714 41.49 15.17 -33.63
C GLY A 714 42.34 16.08 -32.74
N ARG A 715 42.02 17.38 -32.67
CA ARG A 715 42.69 18.33 -31.77
C ARG A 715 42.43 18.02 -30.29
N LEU A 716 41.16 17.78 -29.93
CA LEU A 716 40.77 17.43 -28.57
C LEU A 716 41.42 16.11 -28.11
N LYS A 717 41.48 15.10 -28.98
CA LYS A 717 42.13 13.82 -28.73
C LYS A 717 43.62 13.99 -28.44
N LYS A 718 44.30 14.88 -29.18
CA LYS A 718 45.72 15.16 -28.97
C LYS A 718 45.98 15.71 -27.55
N ILE A 719 45.14 16.63 -27.08
CA ILE A 719 45.23 17.16 -25.70
C ILE A 719 45.14 16.02 -24.67
N ILE A 720 44.22 15.07 -24.86
CA ILE A 720 44.05 13.92 -23.95
C ILE A 720 45.29 13.03 -23.98
N GLN A 721 45.88 12.79 -25.16
CA GLN A 721 47.08 11.96 -25.34
C GLN A 721 48.36 12.60 -24.78
N ASP A 722 48.42 13.94 -24.75
CA ASP A 722 49.58 14.68 -24.24
C ASP A 722 49.66 14.67 -22.69
N VAL A 723 48.60 14.23 -22.00
CA VAL A 723 48.60 14.05 -20.53
C VAL A 723 49.38 12.78 -20.17
N PRO A 724 50.29 12.78 -19.17
CA PRO A 724 51.05 11.58 -18.80
C PRO A 724 50.17 10.37 -18.45
N HIS A 725 50.43 9.21 -19.06
CA HIS A 725 49.69 7.95 -18.82
C HIS A 725 50.59 6.93 -18.10
N ALA A 726 49.99 6.07 -17.25
CA ALA A 726 50.68 4.88 -16.75
C ALA A 726 50.96 3.89 -17.91
N PRO A 727 52.12 3.20 -17.93
CA PRO A 727 52.47 2.29 -19.02
C PRO A 727 51.52 1.08 -19.05
N GLY A 728 50.75 0.91 -20.15
CA GLY A 728 49.96 -0.31 -20.40
C GLY A 728 48.62 -0.17 -21.15
N ASN A 729 47.98 1.01 -21.16
CA ASN A 729 46.54 1.12 -21.47
C ASN A 729 46.16 1.80 -22.82
N ALA A 730 47.02 1.74 -23.85
CA ALA A 730 46.77 2.48 -25.09
C ALA A 730 45.71 1.85 -26.04
N ASN A 731 45.35 0.57 -25.85
CA ASN A 731 44.60 -0.20 -26.87
C ASN A 731 43.07 -0.24 -26.70
N GLY A 732 42.51 0.17 -25.55
CA GLY A 732 41.07 0.03 -25.23
C GLY A 732 40.14 1.10 -25.81
N TYR A 733 40.68 2.20 -26.35
CA TYR A 733 39.87 3.37 -26.74
C TYR A 733 39.52 3.46 -28.22
N LYS A 734 39.81 2.43 -29.03
CA LYS A 734 39.57 2.46 -30.50
C LYS A 734 38.11 2.80 -30.85
N LYS A 735 37.17 2.39 -29.99
CA LYS A 735 35.75 2.72 -30.19
C LYS A 735 35.45 4.22 -30.15
N TYR A 736 36.19 5.02 -29.38
CA TYR A 736 35.99 6.47 -29.31
C TYR A 736 36.37 7.19 -30.60
N ASP A 737 37.13 6.54 -31.47
CA ASP A 737 37.55 7.09 -32.77
C ASP A 737 36.53 6.82 -33.89
N PHE A 738 35.42 6.14 -33.61
CA PHE A 738 34.36 5.93 -34.60
C PHE A 738 33.59 7.21 -34.93
N HIS A 739 33.15 7.27 -36.18
CA HIS A 739 32.71 8.52 -36.79
C HIS A 739 31.38 9.06 -36.28
N HIS A 740 30.52 8.20 -35.77
CA HIS A 740 29.22 8.59 -35.22
C HIS A 740 29.34 9.23 -33.82
N HIS A 741 30.45 9.02 -33.09
CA HIS A 741 30.61 9.54 -31.73
C HIS A 741 31.04 11.00 -31.68
N PHE A 742 31.94 11.45 -32.56
CA PHE A 742 32.40 12.85 -32.55
C PHE A 742 31.31 13.82 -33.01
N LEU A 743 30.27 13.34 -33.71
CA LEU A 743 29.11 14.14 -34.07
C LEU A 743 28.35 14.71 -32.86
N ARG A 744 28.59 14.15 -31.66
CA ARG A 744 28.09 14.66 -30.38
C ARG A 744 28.68 16.01 -29.98
N LEU A 745 29.84 16.38 -30.53
CA LEU A 745 30.46 17.70 -30.30
C LEU A 745 29.63 18.85 -30.88
N HIS A 746 28.69 18.56 -31.78
CA HIS A 746 27.71 19.53 -32.25
C HIS A 746 26.51 19.57 -31.29
N ALA A 747 26.58 20.48 -30.33
CA ALA A 747 25.56 20.66 -29.30
C ALA A 747 25.47 22.15 -28.92
N PRO A 748 24.89 23.00 -29.79
CA PRO A 748 24.91 24.46 -29.62
C PRO A 748 24.13 24.94 -28.39
N ASP A 749 23.16 24.14 -27.92
CA ASP A 749 22.29 24.48 -26.80
C ASP A 749 22.77 23.88 -25.45
N ASP A 750 23.77 22.98 -25.48
CA ASP A 750 24.27 22.30 -24.28
C ASP A 750 25.51 23.00 -23.68
N PRO A 751 25.70 22.96 -22.35
CA PRO A 751 26.92 23.48 -21.73
C PRO A 751 28.18 22.75 -22.24
N PRO A 752 29.24 23.48 -22.64
CA PRO A 752 30.47 22.88 -23.19
C PRO A 752 31.08 21.78 -22.33
N LEU A 753 31.03 21.96 -21.01
CA LEU A 753 31.60 21.03 -20.04
C LEU A 753 30.85 19.68 -20.03
N GLN A 754 29.52 19.72 -20.23
CA GLN A 754 28.69 18.52 -20.36
C GLN A 754 28.89 17.85 -21.73
N THR A 755 28.98 18.64 -22.81
CA THR A 755 29.25 18.11 -24.17
C THR A 755 30.57 17.33 -24.21
N LEU A 756 31.59 17.81 -23.49
CA LEU A 756 32.92 17.19 -23.43
C LEU A 756 33.05 16.09 -22.35
N ALA A 757 32.00 15.81 -21.56
CA ALA A 757 32.09 14.90 -20.42
C ALA A 757 32.63 13.50 -20.78
N TYR A 758 32.21 12.93 -21.91
CA TYR A 758 32.68 11.61 -22.37
C TYR A 758 34.17 11.58 -22.73
N LEU A 759 34.75 12.74 -23.09
CA LEU A 759 36.18 12.90 -23.34
C LEU A 759 36.95 13.15 -22.04
N ILE A 760 36.38 13.95 -21.14
CA ILE A 760 36.96 14.22 -19.81
C ILE A 760 37.14 12.91 -19.04
N LEU A 761 36.19 11.97 -19.13
CA LEU A 761 36.30 10.65 -18.50
C LEU A 761 37.51 9.83 -18.96
N ARG A 762 38.08 10.12 -20.14
CA ARG A 762 39.27 9.43 -20.67
C ARG A 762 40.58 9.95 -20.07
N LEU A 763 40.56 11.08 -19.35
CA LEU A 763 41.77 11.60 -18.73
C LEU A 763 42.28 10.60 -17.67
N PRO A 764 43.59 10.35 -17.58
CA PRO A 764 44.16 9.40 -16.61
C PRO A 764 43.78 9.70 -15.15
N HIS A 765 43.61 10.99 -14.85
CA HIS A 765 43.28 11.49 -13.52
C HIS A 765 41.79 11.79 -13.35
N ALA A 766 40.93 11.42 -14.31
CA ALA A 766 39.50 11.73 -14.29
C ALA A 766 38.81 11.22 -13.02
N ALA A 767 39.11 9.98 -12.61
CA ALA A 767 38.57 9.40 -11.38
C ALA A 767 38.90 10.26 -10.14
N GLY A 768 40.14 10.75 -10.03
CA GLY A 768 40.57 11.60 -8.91
C GLY A 768 40.00 13.01 -8.97
N PHE A 769 40.08 13.66 -10.14
CA PHE A 769 39.59 15.03 -10.34
C PHE A 769 38.08 15.16 -10.11
N LEU A 770 37.31 14.26 -10.70
CA LEU A 770 35.86 14.21 -10.51
C LEU A 770 35.47 13.62 -9.15
N GLN A 771 36.43 13.07 -8.39
CA GLN A 771 36.19 12.33 -7.15
C GLN A 771 35.19 11.20 -7.37
N LEU A 772 35.33 10.45 -8.45
CA LEU A 772 34.45 9.30 -8.74
C LEU A 772 34.65 8.22 -7.68
N PRO A 773 33.59 7.48 -7.33
CA PRO A 773 33.66 6.37 -6.37
C PRO A 773 34.29 5.12 -7.00
N LEU A 774 35.28 5.26 -7.89
CA LEU A 774 35.94 4.17 -8.59
C LEU A 774 37.46 4.34 -8.51
N SER A 775 38.19 3.22 -8.59
CA SER A 775 39.62 3.26 -8.88
C SER A 775 39.85 3.68 -10.35
N PRO A 776 41.05 4.18 -10.71
CA PRO A 776 41.41 4.40 -12.11
C PRO A 776 41.32 3.12 -12.97
N HIS A 777 41.54 1.94 -12.37
CA HIS A 777 41.45 0.66 -13.05
C HIS A 777 40.00 0.29 -13.38
N ALA A 778 39.09 0.37 -12.39
CA ALA A 778 37.67 0.12 -12.61
C ALA A 778 37.07 1.12 -13.62
N LEU A 779 37.44 2.40 -13.54
CA LEU A 779 37.02 3.39 -14.53
C LEU A 779 37.46 2.98 -15.95
N HIS A 780 38.71 2.55 -16.12
CA HIS A 780 39.20 2.06 -17.41
C HIS A 780 38.37 0.87 -17.92
N GLN A 781 38.06 -0.12 -17.06
CA GLN A 781 37.24 -1.26 -17.44
C GLN A 781 35.84 -0.85 -17.88
N PHE A 782 35.18 0.08 -17.19
CA PHE A 782 33.86 0.58 -17.61
C PHE A 782 33.90 1.46 -18.85
N LEU A 783 35.01 2.16 -19.12
CA LEU A 783 35.21 2.88 -20.38
C LEU A 783 35.33 1.92 -21.56
N VAL A 784 36.02 0.79 -21.38
CA VAL A 784 36.12 -0.27 -22.41
C VAL A 784 34.79 -1.02 -22.54
N ASN A 785 34.18 -1.42 -21.41
CA ASN A 785 32.99 -2.26 -21.31
C ASN A 785 31.84 -1.57 -20.54
N PRO A 786 31.18 -0.54 -21.11
CA PRO A 786 30.13 0.21 -20.41
C PRO A 786 28.87 -0.61 -20.13
N HIS A 787 28.64 -1.67 -20.91
CA HIS A 787 27.57 -2.64 -20.69
C HIS A 787 27.72 -3.40 -19.35
N TRP A 788 28.94 -3.49 -18.78
CA TRP A 788 29.16 -4.03 -17.44
C TRP A 788 28.61 -3.12 -16.34
N LEU A 789 28.50 -1.81 -16.58
CA LEU A 789 27.90 -0.89 -15.63
C LEU A 789 26.37 -0.91 -15.76
N ALA A 790 25.86 -0.66 -16.97
CA ALA A 790 24.44 -0.58 -17.24
C ALA A 790 24.04 -1.40 -18.48
N ARG A 791 23.00 -2.24 -18.33
CA ARG A 791 22.47 -3.15 -19.37
C ARG A 791 21.98 -2.46 -20.65
N GLU A 792 21.75 -1.14 -20.59
CA GLU A 792 21.23 -0.35 -21.70
C GLU A 792 22.33 -0.06 -22.73
N TYR A 793 23.59 -0.14 -22.31
CA TYR A 793 24.73 0.00 -23.21
C TYR A 793 24.98 -1.27 -24.02
N LYS A 794 25.37 -1.07 -25.27
CA LYS A 794 26.02 -2.10 -26.09
C LYS A 794 27.52 -2.03 -25.85
N GLU A 795 28.25 -3.06 -26.29
CA GLU A 795 29.72 -3.09 -26.22
C GLU A 795 30.36 -1.87 -26.93
N SER A 796 29.81 -1.49 -28.08
CA SER A 796 30.26 -0.33 -28.87
C SER A 796 29.88 1.03 -28.26
N SER A 797 29.02 1.08 -27.23
CA SER A 797 28.57 2.34 -26.66
C SER A 797 29.71 3.08 -25.94
N LEU A 798 29.54 4.40 -25.78
CA LEU A 798 30.39 5.21 -24.93
C LEU A 798 29.78 5.30 -23.53
N LEU A 799 30.64 5.28 -22.51
CA LEU A 799 30.23 5.59 -21.16
C LEU A 799 29.86 7.08 -21.07
N GLU A 800 28.65 7.37 -20.61
CA GLU A 800 28.17 8.73 -20.38
C GLU A 800 28.14 9.07 -18.89
N LEU A 801 28.31 10.36 -18.59
CA LEU A 801 28.28 10.85 -17.22
C LEU A 801 26.84 11.24 -16.85
N THR A 802 26.03 10.24 -16.53
CA THR A 802 24.62 10.42 -16.15
C THR A 802 24.43 10.21 -14.64
N PRO A 803 23.37 10.78 -14.03
CA PRO A 803 23.04 10.53 -12.63
C PRO A 803 22.91 9.03 -12.31
N ASN A 804 22.32 8.25 -13.22
CA ASN A 804 22.20 6.79 -13.06
C ASN A 804 23.56 6.09 -13.05
N ASN A 805 24.46 6.45 -13.96
CA ASN A 805 25.77 5.81 -14.02
C ASN A 805 26.60 6.13 -12.78
N LEU A 806 26.57 7.37 -12.29
CA LEU A 806 27.22 7.71 -11.02
C LEU A 806 26.64 6.93 -9.85
N TYR A 807 25.30 6.78 -9.78
CA TYR A 807 24.66 5.91 -8.79
C TYR A 807 25.23 4.49 -8.86
N LEU A 808 25.31 3.90 -10.06
CA LEU A 808 25.82 2.53 -10.25
C LEU A 808 27.30 2.40 -9.88
N MET A 809 28.11 3.43 -10.15
CA MET A 809 29.50 3.48 -9.72
C MET A 809 29.62 3.51 -8.19
N GLN A 810 28.73 4.26 -7.51
CA GLN A 810 28.66 4.23 -6.04
C GLN A 810 28.23 2.85 -5.53
N GLN A 811 27.24 2.21 -6.17
CA GLN A 811 26.82 0.86 -5.79
C GLN A 811 27.91 -0.19 -6.03
N PHE A 812 28.74 -0.03 -7.06
CA PHE A 812 29.89 -0.89 -7.30
C PHE A 812 30.87 -0.83 -6.12
N LYS A 813 31.26 0.37 -5.69
CA LYS A 813 32.09 0.57 -4.50
C LYS A 813 31.46 -0.01 -3.24
N HIS A 814 30.17 0.24 -3.05
CA HIS A 814 29.44 -0.24 -1.89
C HIS A 814 29.33 -1.77 -1.83
N CYS A 815 29.19 -2.42 -2.99
CA CYS A 815 29.19 -3.87 -3.10
C CYS A 815 30.51 -4.46 -2.62
N ILE A 816 31.63 -3.87 -3.03
CA ILE A 816 32.99 -4.21 -2.59
C ILE A 816 33.10 -4.04 -1.07
N ASP A 817 32.75 -2.85 -0.56
CA ASP A 817 32.91 -2.50 0.86
C ASP A 817 32.03 -3.37 1.78
N ARG A 818 30.77 -3.66 1.38
CA ARG A 818 29.82 -4.44 2.20
C ARG A 818 29.99 -5.95 2.09
N SER A 819 30.34 -6.45 0.92
CA SER A 819 30.42 -7.90 0.67
C SER A 819 31.83 -8.45 0.89
N GLY A 820 32.83 -7.60 1.10
CA GLY A 820 34.23 -8.01 1.25
C GLY A 820 34.85 -8.58 -0.03
N VAL A 821 34.22 -8.34 -1.18
CA VAL A 821 34.69 -8.79 -2.49
C VAL A 821 35.71 -7.79 -3.02
N THR A 822 36.81 -8.27 -3.60
CA THR A 822 37.81 -7.37 -4.23
C THR A 822 37.31 -6.82 -5.56
N GLU A 823 37.83 -5.65 -5.94
CA GLU A 823 37.51 -5.02 -7.23
C GLU A 823 37.76 -5.97 -8.42
N GLU A 824 38.88 -6.68 -8.42
CA GLU A 824 39.25 -7.64 -9.47
C GLU A 824 38.28 -8.83 -9.54
N GLN A 825 37.87 -9.39 -8.40
CA GLN A 825 36.91 -10.50 -8.38
C GLN A 825 35.58 -10.13 -9.02
N LEU A 826 35.08 -8.92 -8.75
CA LEU A 826 33.81 -8.46 -9.29
C LEU A 826 33.91 -8.13 -10.79
N LEU A 827 35.02 -7.55 -11.24
CA LEU A 827 35.26 -7.31 -12.67
C LEU A 827 35.43 -8.63 -13.45
N ASN A 828 36.18 -9.59 -12.90
CA ASN A 828 36.33 -10.93 -13.48
C ASN A 828 34.99 -11.68 -13.57
N TYR A 829 34.11 -11.48 -12.58
CA TYR A 829 32.75 -12.00 -12.65
C TYR A 829 31.96 -11.41 -13.82
N PHE A 830 32.00 -10.08 -14.01
CA PHE A 830 31.30 -9.45 -15.15
C PHE A 830 31.87 -9.89 -16.48
N GLU A 831 33.19 -10.05 -16.59
CA GLU A 831 33.82 -10.60 -17.79
C GLU A 831 33.21 -11.96 -18.15
N GLN A 832 33.20 -12.91 -17.20
CA GLN A 832 32.65 -14.25 -17.40
C GLN A 832 31.14 -14.23 -17.67
N ALA A 833 30.37 -13.43 -16.92
CA ALA A 833 28.92 -13.35 -17.10
C ALA A 833 28.53 -12.83 -18.50
N ASN A 834 29.40 -12.05 -19.15
CA ASN A 834 29.20 -11.55 -20.52
C ASN A 834 29.85 -12.43 -21.60
N THR A 835 30.67 -13.42 -21.26
CA THR A 835 31.14 -14.40 -22.25
C THR A 835 30.00 -15.30 -22.73
N LEU A 836 29.89 -15.48 -24.06
CA LEU A 836 28.85 -16.29 -24.68
C LEU A 836 29.09 -17.80 -24.40
N PRO A 837 28.05 -18.58 -24.07
CA PRO A 837 28.13 -20.04 -24.01
C PRO A 837 28.58 -20.59 -25.37
N ASN A 838 29.71 -21.29 -25.40
CA ASN A 838 30.01 -22.14 -26.53
C ASN A 838 29.05 -23.34 -26.49
N SER A 839 27.99 -23.29 -27.32
CA SER A 839 27.05 -24.38 -27.67
C SER A 839 26.02 -24.86 -26.62
N ALA A 840 24.75 -24.85 -27.03
CA ALA A 840 23.65 -25.79 -26.73
C ALA A 840 23.44 -26.41 -25.33
N ALA A 841 23.90 -25.82 -24.22
CA ALA A 841 23.58 -26.30 -22.88
C ALA A 841 22.68 -25.32 -22.11
N GLN A 842 21.56 -25.83 -21.58
CA GLN A 842 20.66 -25.14 -20.65
C GLN A 842 21.26 -24.92 -19.25
N ASN A 843 22.58 -25.04 -19.06
CA ASN A 843 23.23 -25.16 -17.73
C ASN A 843 24.15 -23.98 -17.30
N ASP A 844 24.26 -22.90 -18.08
CA ASP A 844 25.26 -21.83 -17.80
C ASP A 844 24.77 -20.71 -16.86
N SER A 845 23.46 -20.53 -16.65
CA SER A 845 22.96 -19.62 -15.61
C SER A 845 23.34 -20.13 -14.21
N ASP A 846 23.36 -21.45 -14.05
CA ASP A 846 23.56 -22.09 -12.76
C ASP A 846 25.00 -21.90 -12.29
N GLU A 847 26.00 -22.09 -13.16
CA GLU A 847 27.41 -21.87 -12.84
C GLU A 847 27.71 -20.39 -12.51
N THR A 848 27.15 -19.44 -13.28
CA THR A 848 27.34 -18.00 -13.00
C THR A 848 26.62 -17.57 -11.73
N ASN A 849 25.46 -18.14 -11.41
CA ASN A 849 24.73 -17.90 -10.17
C ASN A 849 25.44 -18.53 -8.96
N GLU A 850 25.99 -19.73 -9.09
CA GLU A 850 26.81 -20.39 -8.05
C GLU A 850 28.07 -19.59 -7.72
N ARG A 851 28.75 -19.06 -8.74
CA ARG A 851 29.93 -18.23 -8.52
C ARG A 851 29.58 -16.91 -7.83
N LEU A 852 28.47 -16.28 -8.22
CA LEU A 852 27.99 -15.08 -7.53
C LEU A 852 27.55 -15.40 -6.09
N ALA A 853 26.92 -16.55 -5.87
CA ALA A 853 26.53 -17.05 -4.56
C ALA A 853 27.75 -17.21 -3.64
N GLN A 854 28.84 -17.76 -4.17
CA GLN A 854 30.13 -17.87 -3.46
C GLN A 854 30.75 -16.50 -3.16
N LEU A 855 30.71 -15.55 -4.10
CA LEU A 855 31.25 -14.21 -3.89
C LEU A 855 30.49 -13.40 -2.84
N LEU A 856 29.15 -13.55 -2.78
CA LEU A 856 28.28 -12.73 -1.92
C LEU A 856 27.86 -13.43 -0.62
N ASP A 857 28.37 -14.63 -0.36
CA ASP A 857 27.94 -15.54 0.71
C ASP A 857 26.41 -15.64 0.78
N TRP A 858 25.82 -16.16 -0.29
CA TRP A 858 24.38 -16.23 -0.49
C TRP A 858 23.95 -17.53 -1.18
N SER A 859 22.64 -17.79 -1.31
CA SER A 859 22.15 -19.03 -1.91
C SER A 859 21.95 -18.87 -3.42
N ALA A 860 22.46 -19.85 -4.19
CA ALA A 860 22.29 -19.86 -5.64
C ALA A 860 20.81 -19.96 -6.06
N SER A 861 19.97 -20.64 -5.25
CA SER A 861 18.54 -20.79 -5.52
C SER A 861 17.73 -19.50 -5.34
N GLU A 862 18.12 -18.61 -4.41
CA GLU A 862 17.49 -17.29 -4.29
C GLU A 862 17.95 -16.34 -5.40
N ILE A 863 19.22 -16.41 -5.79
CA ILE A 863 19.74 -15.65 -6.95
C ILE A 863 19.00 -16.07 -8.22
N ASP A 864 18.83 -17.38 -8.44
CA ASP A 864 18.11 -17.91 -9.60
C ASP A 864 16.65 -17.45 -9.67
N ALA A 865 15.97 -17.39 -8.52
CA ALA A 865 14.60 -16.88 -8.44
C ALA A 865 14.47 -15.43 -8.95
N PHE A 866 15.52 -14.61 -8.80
CA PHE A 866 15.55 -13.25 -9.35
C PHE A 866 16.11 -13.19 -10.78
N SER A 867 17.19 -13.92 -11.07
CA SER A 867 17.86 -13.88 -12.38
C SER A 867 17.00 -14.46 -13.49
N SER A 868 16.21 -15.51 -13.21
CA SER A 868 15.27 -16.13 -14.17
C SER A 868 14.25 -15.15 -14.75
N GLN A 869 13.98 -14.03 -14.07
CA GLN A 869 13.09 -12.98 -14.55
C GLN A 869 13.75 -11.94 -15.47
N LEU A 870 15.07 -12.05 -15.64
CA LEU A 870 15.84 -11.17 -16.49
C LEU A 870 15.97 -11.76 -17.89
N LYS A 871 16.17 -10.90 -18.88
CA LYS A 871 16.44 -11.31 -20.27
C LYS A 871 17.78 -10.69 -20.70
N PRO A 872 18.85 -11.47 -20.94
CA PRO A 872 18.99 -12.91 -20.61
C PRO A 872 18.92 -13.19 -19.10
N PRO A 873 18.69 -14.44 -18.65
CA PRO A 873 18.51 -14.79 -17.24
C PRO A 873 19.83 -14.87 -16.46
N ARG A 874 20.65 -13.82 -16.56
CA ARG A 874 22.00 -13.70 -15.96
C ARG A 874 22.24 -12.30 -15.42
N ILE A 875 23.15 -12.17 -14.46
CA ILE A 875 23.55 -10.90 -13.87
C ILE A 875 24.80 -10.39 -14.59
N THR A 876 24.59 -9.79 -15.76
CA THR A 876 25.67 -9.36 -16.67
C THR A 876 26.24 -7.97 -16.37
N SER A 877 25.67 -7.25 -15.41
CA SER A 877 25.98 -5.83 -15.21
C SER A 877 25.68 -5.36 -13.80
N MET A 878 26.33 -4.27 -13.38
CA MET A 878 26.17 -3.68 -12.05
C MET A 878 24.73 -3.24 -11.80
N ASN A 879 24.02 -2.72 -12.79
CA ASN A 879 22.60 -2.37 -12.62
C ASN A 879 21.69 -3.58 -12.34
N ARG A 880 22.02 -4.77 -12.87
CA ARG A 880 21.29 -6.01 -12.55
C ARG A 880 21.67 -6.50 -11.16
N LEU A 881 22.95 -6.42 -10.82
CA LEU A 881 23.45 -6.79 -9.50
C LEU A 881 22.86 -5.90 -8.40
N ASP A 882 22.81 -4.58 -8.61
CA ASP A 882 22.15 -3.63 -7.71
C ASP A 882 20.70 -4.04 -7.42
N TRP A 883 19.92 -4.34 -8.46
CA TRP A 883 18.54 -4.77 -8.29
C TRP A 883 18.45 -6.04 -7.44
N VAL A 884 19.28 -7.04 -7.73
CA VAL A 884 19.35 -8.30 -6.97
C VAL A 884 19.75 -8.06 -5.51
N LEU A 885 20.71 -7.17 -5.25
CA LEU A 885 21.11 -6.80 -3.89
C LEU A 885 20.00 -6.07 -3.13
N ARG A 886 19.23 -5.19 -3.79
CA ARG A 886 18.04 -4.57 -3.19
C ARG A 886 16.95 -5.59 -2.90
N CYS A 887 16.75 -6.58 -3.78
CA CYS A 887 15.86 -7.71 -3.53
C CYS A 887 16.32 -8.54 -2.32
N ARG A 888 17.61 -8.85 -2.21
CA ARG A 888 18.20 -9.52 -1.04
C ARG A 888 17.93 -8.74 0.24
N GLN A 889 18.13 -7.43 0.22
CA GLN A 889 17.86 -6.58 1.38
C GLN A 889 16.38 -6.59 1.75
N ALA A 890 15.47 -6.44 0.78
CA ALA A 890 14.03 -6.49 1.03
C ALA A 890 13.57 -7.87 1.55
N SER A 891 14.15 -8.98 1.06
CA SER A 891 13.93 -10.32 1.61
C SER A 891 14.39 -10.41 3.07
N LYS A 892 15.56 -9.87 3.42
CA LYS A 892 16.03 -9.81 4.81
C LYS A 892 15.12 -8.98 5.70
N ASP A 893 14.67 -7.81 5.23
CA ASP A 893 13.84 -6.89 6.01
C ASP A 893 12.42 -7.45 6.25
N THR A 894 11.89 -8.22 5.29
CA THR A 894 10.55 -8.83 5.39
C THR A 894 10.53 -10.23 5.98
N GLY A 895 11.64 -10.97 5.87
CA GLY A 895 11.72 -12.41 6.11
C GLY A 895 11.13 -13.27 4.99
N LEU A 896 10.74 -12.67 3.85
CA LEU A 896 10.15 -13.40 2.72
C LEU A 896 11.22 -14.01 1.81
N PRO A 897 11.08 -15.28 1.40
CA PRO A 897 11.97 -15.88 0.40
C PRO A 897 11.76 -15.22 -0.97
N ALA A 898 12.79 -15.26 -1.81
CA ALA A 898 12.85 -14.55 -3.10
C ALA A 898 11.57 -14.68 -3.97
N LYS A 899 11.07 -15.92 -4.14
CA LYS A 899 9.85 -16.19 -4.93
C LYS A 899 8.60 -15.54 -4.33
N MET A 900 8.47 -15.52 -3.00
CA MET A 900 7.33 -14.89 -2.32
C MET A 900 7.45 -13.37 -2.30
N LEU A 901 8.67 -12.83 -2.21
CA LEU A 901 8.90 -11.38 -2.33
C LEU A 901 8.43 -10.84 -3.68
N ILE A 902 8.72 -11.56 -4.77
CA ILE A 902 8.25 -11.19 -6.11
C ILE A 902 6.72 -11.27 -6.16
N LYS A 903 6.12 -12.41 -5.75
CA LYS A 903 4.66 -12.58 -5.74
C LYS A 903 3.97 -11.48 -4.92
N ALA A 904 4.53 -11.12 -3.78
CA ALA A 904 4.05 -10.03 -2.93
C ALA A 904 4.03 -8.68 -3.67
N SER A 905 5.05 -8.37 -4.46
CA SER A 905 5.11 -7.14 -5.26
C SER A 905 4.19 -7.14 -6.49
N GLU A 906 3.72 -8.31 -6.91
CA GLU A 906 2.84 -8.49 -8.07
C GLU A 906 1.35 -8.48 -7.69
N LEU A 907 1.02 -8.50 -6.39
CA LEU A 907 -0.36 -8.33 -5.92
C LEU A 907 -0.92 -6.99 -6.41
N LYS A 908 -2.18 -7.00 -6.85
CA LYS A 908 -2.96 -5.89 -7.43
C LYS A 908 -4.37 -5.89 -6.85
N ALA A 909 -5.17 -4.85 -7.13
CA ALA A 909 -6.56 -4.81 -6.64
C ALA A 909 -7.46 -5.90 -7.28
N ASP A 910 -7.06 -6.44 -8.43
CA ASP A 910 -7.72 -7.54 -9.14
C ASP A 910 -7.14 -8.93 -8.83
N SER A 911 -6.13 -9.02 -7.95
CA SER A 911 -5.59 -10.31 -7.50
C SER A 911 -6.63 -11.12 -6.73
N THR A 912 -6.57 -12.46 -6.87
CA THR A 912 -7.57 -13.34 -6.28
C THR A 912 -7.38 -13.48 -4.77
N PHE A 913 -8.43 -13.87 -4.06
CA PHE A 913 -8.35 -14.16 -2.62
C PHE A 913 -7.30 -15.24 -2.29
N ALA A 914 -7.09 -16.21 -3.20
CA ALA A 914 -6.08 -17.25 -3.07
C ALA A 914 -4.64 -16.72 -3.21
N ASP A 915 -4.40 -15.74 -4.08
CA ASP A 915 -3.10 -15.09 -4.21
C ASP A 915 -2.75 -14.33 -2.93
N TRP A 916 -3.71 -13.58 -2.38
CA TRP A 916 -3.58 -12.89 -1.10
C TRP A 916 -3.37 -13.87 0.05
N LYS A 917 -4.06 -15.02 0.06
CA LYS A 917 -3.85 -16.09 1.05
C LYS A 917 -2.42 -16.61 1.03
N THR A 918 -1.90 -16.92 -0.16
CA THR A 918 -0.54 -17.46 -0.33
C THR A 918 0.50 -16.51 0.26
N VAL A 919 0.39 -15.21 -0.04
CA VAL A 919 1.33 -14.20 0.50
C VAL A 919 1.09 -13.96 1.98
N GLY A 920 -0.16 -13.86 2.43
CA GLY A 920 -0.51 -13.66 3.85
C GLY A 920 0.02 -14.77 4.75
N GLU A 921 -0.14 -16.03 4.36
CA GLU A 921 0.40 -17.19 5.09
C GLU A 921 1.93 -17.21 5.08
N ALA A 922 2.57 -16.84 3.96
CA ALA A 922 4.03 -16.71 3.87
C ALA A 922 4.58 -15.60 4.78
N VAL A 923 3.90 -14.45 4.86
CA VAL A 923 4.28 -13.35 5.75
C VAL A 923 4.10 -13.74 7.23
N VAL A 924 3.10 -14.55 7.55
CA VAL A 924 2.88 -15.07 8.92
C VAL A 924 3.95 -16.10 9.29
N SER A 925 4.30 -17.01 8.36
CA SER A 925 5.30 -18.06 8.58
C SER A 925 6.75 -17.57 8.54
N ALA A 926 7.00 -16.41 7.92
CA ALA A 926 8.23 -15.64 8.04
C ALA A 926 8.42 -15.18 9.50
N HIS A 927 8.95 -16.08 10.34
CA HIS A 927 9.39 -15.77 11.68
C HIS A 927 10.68 -14.95 11.64
N PRO A 928 10.86 -13.98 12.56
CA PRO A 928 12.15 -13.33 12.79
C PRO A 928 13.23 -14.32 13.23
#